data_AF-A0A3F3HBR1-F1
#
_entry.id   AF-A0A3F3HBR1-F1
#
_cell.length_a   1.000
_cell.length_b   1.000
_cell.length_c   1.000
_cell.angle_alpha   90.00
_cell.angle_beta   90.00
_cell.angle_gamma   90.00
#
_symmetry.space_group_name_H-M   'P 1'
#
loop_
_entity.id
_entity.type
_entity.pdbx_description
1 polymer ?
#
loop_
_entity_poly.entity_id
_entity_poly.type
_entity_poly.pdbx_seq_one_letter_code
_entity_poly.pdbx_strand_id
1 'polypeptide(L)'
;MKAIQAIPTDGQSIQQRATDMIASLNKEADKVKTDINTDASLSTADRQSQEKAVENAVAAGVQQINQATTVQDGVTATQNAVNAIDAVHQPGSLPTQKTAVTNTGVGYLKDLTAAIVQDATLQNTEGSHLTDMVVQARDNFTASIKNAQDADSVNQALTDLNQAVQQIANQQTKYDDIHQLQQTASTTTTKIQTDNTLSAAMEANQLAAVQQQLTTATNAVNAIAIGDSQASAKLSSALATGNQNIANSYQPGTPVADHQAAWQQAINDEAQRVTNAINADPTLTGEQQRQQVASVQAAQSNLLTQIEAVTSVQAGDTAQANGLQALDQLHVAGQPVATQQQTGQTTAAAAIAAEQKNIDDNAANMQPSDKSRLDQAVQAAQQAATTAISQAQKADDITKAQSDLAAKLAGIDLDLSHSVGQEKLNVANTQATNAIQNDPTLTGDAKQAQLQSLAKAYQSALQALTATTSVTDASQVATTGVQTITAVHQAGEDLSVQKKNLIANIQQADKSLKAKIDADNTLSQAQKIQQKQQIDTNEGTAINGINQAADADSAKKLADSTNSANSQVYVPGTPLDGQNGQRAALQNQITAKSQAVVQANAQNSAANAAQANQQEAARHDGGDAQKTSSQATINQNIIDDGIQLAKQIKSGLPLVTDAHYQLAVDQALSQLILALANAKTQADVDRAYANYEQTLRDILAQANQATKNQSGSTPGVLRLPGQLAAGQTDIIHNNLKTTIILSATAATLSAGLVATTPHFKIFKRKERR
;
A
#
# COMPACT_ATOMS: atom_id res chain seq x y z
N MET A 1 -99.79 112.38 -33.95
CA MET A 1 -100.84 113.27 -34.53
C MET A 1 -101.61 114.05 -33.45
N LYS A 2 -101.19 115.27 -33.14
CA LYS A 2 -102.12 116.36 -32.77
C LYS A 2 -102.32 117.21 -34.02
N ALA A 3 -103.53 117.73 -34.24
CA ALA A 3 -103.76 118.64 -35.37
C ALA A 3 -102.96 119.94 -35.16
N ILE A 4 -102.15 120.32 -36.15
CA ILE A 4 -101.62 121.68 -36.24
C ILE A 4 -102.83 122.63 -36.33
N GLN A 5 -102.88 123.64 -35.47
CA GLN A 5 -104.03 124.55 -35.41
C GLN A 5 -104.20 125.34 -36.71
N ALA A 6 -105.44 125.72 -36.99
CA ALA A 6 -105.81 126.40 -38.23
C ALA A 6 -105.03 127.71 -38.43
N ILE A 7 -104.75 128.01 -39.70
CA ILE A 7 -103.90 129.11 -40.16
C ILE A 7 -104.41 130.47 -39.65
N PRO A 8 -103.59 131.27 -38.94
CA PRO A 8 -103.88 132.68 -38.72
C PRO A 8 -103.78 133.47 -40.04
N THR A 9 -104.81 134.24 -40.36
CA THR A 9 -104.87 135.10 -41.56
C THR A 9 -104.23 136.46 -41.30
N ASP A 10 -102.95 136.47 -40.90
CA ASP A 10 -102.21 137.66 -40.43
C ASP A 10 -101.35 138.38 -41.48
N GLY A 11 -101.21 137.82 -42.68
CA GLY A 11 -100.50 138.46 -43.81
C GLY A 11 -98.97 138.31 -43.83
N GLN A 12 -98.36 137.51 -42.96
CA GLN A 12 -96.91 137.28 -42.97
C GLN A 12 -96.43 136.43 -44.17
N SER A 13 -95.20 136.67 -44.63
CA SER A 13 -94.54 135.93 -45.71
C SER A 13 -94.01 134.55 -45.29
N ILE A 14 -93.70 133.68 -46.26
CA ILE A 14 -93.04 132.40 -46.01
C ILE A 14 -91.64 132.59 -45.38
N GLN A 15 -90.86 133.61 -45.77
CA GLN A 15 -89.56 133.89 -45.16
C GLN A 15 -89.69 134.29 -43.66
N GLN A 16 -90.80 134.90 -43.25
CA GLN A 16 -91.05 135.24 -41.85
C GLN A 16 -91.50 134.00 -41.06
N ARG A 17 -92.41 133.20 -41.64
CA ARG A 17 -92.97 131.99 -40.99
C ARG A 17 -92.02 130.80 -40.93
N ALA A 18 -90.98 130.75 -41.78
CA ALA A 18 -89.98 129.69 -41.77
C ALA A 18 -89.29 129.54 -40.40
N THR A 19 -89.05 130.64 -39.69
CA THR A 19 -88.48 130.65 -38.33
C THR A 19 -89.34 129.85 -37.35
N ASP A 20 -90.65 130.07 -37.34
CA ASP A 20 -91.59 129.40 -36.43
C ASP A 20 -91.84 127.93 -36.83
N MET A 21 -91.78 127.62 -38.14
CA MET A 21 -91.80 126.26 -38.66
C MET A 21 -90.56 125.46 -38.20
N ILE A 22 -89.37 126.05 -38.31
CA ILE A 22 -88.10 125.44 -37.86
C ILE A 22 -88.09 125.31 -36.32
N ALA A 23 -88.57 126.31 -35.58
CA ALA A 23 -88.71 126.22 -34.13
C ALA A 23 -89.68 125.10 -33.70
N SER A 24 -90.77 124.91 -34.45
CA SER A 24 -91.72 123.81 -34.23
C SER A 24 -91.11 122.44 -34.55
N LEU A 25 -90.30 122.35 -35.62
CA LEU A 25 -89.59 121.14 -36.01
C LEU A 25 -88.54 120.73 -34.95
N ASN A 26 -87.73 121.69 -34.49
CA ASN A 26 -86.74 121.47 -33.44
C ASN A 26 -87.41 121.01 -32.13
N LYS A 27 -88.56 121.60 -31.78
CA LYS A 27 -89.32 121.21 -30.58
C LYS A 27 -89.84 119.77 -30.65
N GLU A 28 -90.25 119.29 -31.82
CA GLU A 28 -90.64 117.88 -31.99
C GLU A 28 -89.41 116.96 -32.00
N ALA A 29 -88.28 117.41 -32.55
CA ALA A 29 -87.01 116.69 -32.46
C ALA A 29 -86.50 116.55 -31.02
N ASP A 30 -86.61 117.60 -30.20
CA ASP A 30 -86.28 117.58 -28.77
C ASP A 30 -87.20 116.61 -28.02
N LYS A 31 -88.50 116.54 -28.38
CA LYS A 31 -89.43 115.54 -27.85
C LYS A 31 -88.97 114.13 -28.21
N VAL A 32 -88.78 113.84 -29.51
CA VAL A 32 -88.39 112.49 -29.98
C VAL A 32 -87.01 112.08 -29.46
N LYS A 33 -86.05 112.99 -29.33
CA LYS A 33 -84.79 112.71 -28.63
C LYS A 33 -84.98 112.40 -27.14
N THR A 34 -85.95 113.03 -26.48
CA THR A 34 -86.31 112.70 -25.09
C THR A 34 -86.99 111.33 -25.01
N ASP A 35 -87.90 111.03 -25.94
CA ASP A 35 -88.58 109.74 -26.07
C ASP A 35 -87.54 108.60 -26.29
N ILE A 36 -86.57 108.80 -27.19
CA ILE A 36 -85.43 107.89 -27.43
C ILE A 36 -84.53 107.76 -26.19
N ASN A 37 -84.13 108.88 -25.56
CA ASN A 37 -83.20 108.85 -24.43
C ASN A 37 -83.79 108.21 -23.17
N THR A 38 -85.12 108.24 -23.01
CA THR A 38 -85.82 107.59 -21.90
C THR A 38 -86.28 106.16 -22.24
N ASP A 39 -86.05 105.68 -23.47
CA ASP A 39 -86.37 104.33 -23.88
C ASP A 39 -85.34 103.32 -23.34
N ALA A 40 -85.76 102.62 -22.28
CA ALA A 40 -85.00 101.54 -21.65
C ALA A 40 -84.91 100.27 -22.52
N SER A 41 -85.72 100.12 -23.58
CA SER A 41 -85.65 98.97 -24.49
C SER A 41 -84.58 99.10 -25.58
N LEU A 42 -83.94 100.27 -25.69
CA LEU A 42 -82.79 100.52 -26.55
C LEU A 42 -81.49 100.37 -25.75
N SER A 43 -80.40 99.92 -26.37
CA SER A 43 -79.06 100.06 -25.79
C SER A 43 -78.56 101.50 -25.94
N THR A 44 -77.49 101.85 -25.24
CA THR A 44 -76.85 103.17 -25.40
C THR A 44 -76.33 103.38 -26.82
N ALA A 45 -75.90 102.31 -27.51
CA ALA A 45 -75.49 102.37 -28.92
C ALA A 45 -76.69 102.57 -29.87
N ASP A 46 -77.84 101.95 -29.58
CA ASP A 46 -79.07 102.13 -30.36
C ASP A 46 -79.63 103.54 -30.18
N ARG A 47 -79.66 104.06 -28.93
CA ARG A 47 -80.07 105.44 -28.63
C ARG A 47 -79.25 106.46 -29.40
N GLN A 48 -77.92 106.39 -29.32
CA GLN A 48 -77.02 107.29 -30.08
C GLN A 48 -77.23 107.20 -31.60
N SER A 49 -77.55 105.99 -32.10
CA SER A 49 -77.85 105.77 -33.52
C SER A 49 -79.18 106.39 -33.94
N GLN A 50 -80.23 106.28 -33.12
CA GLN A 50 -81.53 106.90 -33.36
C GLN A 50 -81.48 108.43 -33.18
N GLU A 51 -80.81 108.97 -32.15
CA GLU A 51 -80.63 110.42 -31.99
C GLU A 51 -79.96 111.07 -33.21
N LYS A 52 -78.93 110.43 -33.75
CA LYS A 52 -78.24 110.88 -34.97
C LYS A 52 -79.14 110.81 -36.20
N ALA A 53 -80.06 109.85 -36.26
CA ALA A 53 -81.08 109.79 -37.30
C ALA A 53 -82.13 110.91 -37.14
N VAL A 54 -82.49 111.34 -35.91
CA VAL A 54 -83.32 112.53 -35.67
C VAL A 54 -82.61 113.78 -36.19
N GLU A 55 -81.32 113.94 -35.91
CA GLU A 55 -80.52 115.08 -36.41
C GLU A 55 -80.49 115.15 -37.94
N ASN A 56 -80.32 114.00 -38.61
CA ASN A 56 -80.40 113.92 -40.06
C ASN A 56 -81.81 114.28 -40.59
N ALA A 57 -82.87 113.83 -39.92
CA ALA A 57 -84.25 114.14 -40.28
C ALA A 57 -84.59 115.64 -40.09
N VAL A 58 -84.11 116.26 -39.01
CA VAL A 58 -84.18 117.71 -38.78
C VAL A 58 -83.44 118.47 -39.88
N ALA A 59 -82.19 118.10 -40.18
CA ALA A 59 -81.39 118.77 -41.19
C ALA A 59 -82.07 118.73 -42.58
N ALA A 60 -82.62 117.56 -42.96
CA ALA A 60 -83.41 117.42 -44.18
C ALA A 60 -84.70 118.26 -44.15
N GLY A 61 -85.42 118.26 -43.01
CA GLY A 61 -86.64 119.06 -42.84
C GLY A 61 -86.40 120.57 -42.95
N VAL A 62 -85.39 121.09 -42.27
CA VAL A 62 -84.95 122.49 -42.36
C VAL A 62 -84.56 122.84 -43.80
N GLN A 63 -83.87 121.94 -44.52
CA GLN A 63 -83.53 122.13 -45.92
C GLN A 63 -84.78 122.26 -46.80
N GLN A 64 -85.83 121.45 -46.57
CA GLN A 64 -87.08 121.53 -47.33
C GLN A 64 -87.89 122.78 -46.99
N ILE A 65 -87.99 123.17 -45.70
CA ILE A 65 -88.67 124.40 -45.27
C ILE A 65 -88.00 125.64 -45.90
N ASN A 66 -86.67 125.68 -45.93
CA ASN A 66 -85.91 126.78 -46.56
C ASN A 66 -86.03 126.84 -48.11
N GLN A 67 -86.54 125.78 -48.75
CA GLN A 67 -86.83 125.73 -50.19
C GLN A 67 -88.30 126.02 -50.52
N ALA A 68 -89.17 126.21 -49.51
CA ALA A 68 -90.60 126.41 -49.72
C ALA A 68 -90.92 127.75 -50.39
N THR A 69 -91.58 127.70 -51.56
CA THR A 69 -92.00 128.88 -52.32
C THR A 69 -93.32 129.49 -51.84
N THR A 70 -94.18 128.71 -51.21
CA THR A 70 -95.45 129.19 -50.61
C THR A 70 -95.60 128.76 -49.16
N VAL A 71 -96.53 129.41 -48.45
CA VAL A 71 -96.90 129.04 -47.07
C VAL A 71 -97.44 127.61 -47.00
N GLN A 72 -98.13 127.13 -48.03
CA GLN A 72 -98.66 125.77 -48.06
C GLN A 72 -97.54 124.73 -48.27
N ASP A 73 -96.55 125.02 -49.12
CA ASP A 73 -95.38 124.16 -49.30
C ASP A 73 -94.59 124.04 -47.99
N GLY A 74 -94.41 125.15 -47.27
CA GLY A 74 -93.75 125.18 -45.96
C GLY A 74 -94.49 124.35 -44.90
N VAL A 75 -95.83 124.44 -44.85
CA VAL A 75 -96.66 123.60 -43.98
C VAL A 75 -96.52 122.12 -44.33
N THR A 76 -96.57 121.76 -45.62
CA THR A 76 -96.42 120.36 -46.08
C THR A 76 -95.01 119.83 -45.82
N ALA A 77 -93.96 120.62 -46.05
CA ALA A 77 -92.58 120.28 -45.72
C ALA A 77 -92.40 120.06 -44.20
N THR A 78 -92.97 120.95 -43.38
CA THR A 78 -92.96 120.83 -41.91
C THR A 78 -93.68 119.55 -41.46
N GLN A 79 -94.86 119.26 -41.99
CA GLN A 79 -95.62 118.05 -41.62
C GLN A 79 -94.91 116.76 -42.06
N ASN A 80 -94.29 116.74 -43.23
CA ASN A 80 -93.50 115.61 -43.71
C ASN A 80 -92.24 115.40 -42.86
N ALA A 81 -91.56 116.48 -42.47
CA ALA A 81 -90.37 116.42 -41.61
C ALA A 81 -90.72 115.99 -40.18
N VAL A 82 -91.83 116.47 -39.62
CA VAL A 82 -92.40 115.98 -38.34
C VAL A 82 -92.69 114.48 -38.42
N ASN A 83 -93.37 114.01 -39.47
CA ASN A 83 -93.65 112.58 -39.66
C ASN A 83 -92.35 111.75 -39.79
N ALA A 84 -91.32 112.30 -40.44
CA ALA A 84 -90.03 111.64 -40.58
C ALA A 84 -89.28 111.56 -39.24
N ILE A 85 -89.33 112.60 -38.41
CA ILE A 85 -88.76 112.65 -37.05
C ILE A 85 -89.50 111.68 -36.12
N ASP A 86 -90.84 111.73 -36.06
CA ASP A 86 -91.68 110.79 -35.30
C ASP A 86 -91.34 109.32 -35.65
N ALA A 87 -91.02 109.04 -36.92
CA ALA A 87 -90.68 107.70 -37.40
C ALA A 87 -89.25 107.23 -37.06
N VAL A 88 -88.37 108.09 -36.53
CA VAL A 88 -87.01 107.68 -36.13
C VAL A 88 -87.01 106.89 -34.83
N HIS A 89 -87.89 107.23 -33.87
CA HIS A 89 -87.99 106.44 -32.64
C HIS A 89 -88.61 105.08 -32.96
N GLN A 90 -87.77 104.06 -32.92
CA GLN A 90 -88.16 102.67 -33.12
C GLN A 90 -88.00 101.94 -31.77
N PRO A 91 -89.00 102.02 -30.87
CA PRO A 91 -88.93 101.38 -29.57
C PRO A 91 -88.88 99.86 -29.68
N GLY A 92 -88.06 99.24 -28.86
CA GLY A 92 -87.98 97.80 -28.71
C GLY A 92 -89.02 97.25 -27.74
N SER A 93 -88.81 96.01 -27.30
CA SER A 93 -89.57 95.38 -26.22
C SER A 93 -88.60 94.74 -25.24
N LEU A 94 -88.30 95.46 -24.16
CA LEU A 94 -87.43 94.98 -23.09
C LEU A 94 -87.93 93.63 -22.49
N PRO A 95 -89.25 93.39 -22.28
CA PRO A 95 -89.74 92.07 -21.89
C PRO A 95 -89.39 90.97 -22.90
N THR A 96 -89.54 91.24 -24.20
CA THR A 96 -89.22 90.27 -25.27
C THR A 96 -87.71 89.99 -25.33
N GLN A 97 -86.86 91.03 -25.20
CA GLN A 97 -85.41 90.88 -25.11
C GLN A 97 -85.02 90.01 -23.92
N LYS A 98 -85.51 90.34 -22.71
CA LYS A 98 -85.27 89.56 -21.48
C LYS A 98 -85.70 88.09 -21.65
N THR A 99 -86.85 87.80 -22.27
CA THR A 99 -87.30 86.42 -22.54
C THR A 99 -86.39 85.69 -23.54
N ALA A 100 -86.05 86.31 -24.67
CA ALA A 100 -85.21 85.69 -25.69
C ALA A 100 -83.80 85.38 -25.17
N VAL A 101 -83.21 86.34 -24.45
CA VAL A 101 -81.87 86.21 -23.84
C VAL A 101 -81.87 85.16 -22.73
N THR A 102 -82.90 85.13 -21.87
CA THR A 102 -83.03 84.08 -20.84
C THR A 102 -83.08 82.69 -21.48
N ASN A 103 -83.95 82.48 -22.47
CA ASN A 103 -84.12 81.19 -23.12
C ASN A 103 -82.82 80.70 -23.79
N THR A 104 -82.09 81.61 -24.43
CA THR A 104 -80.82 81.30 -25.11
C THR A 104 -79.72 80.92 -24.10
N GLY A 105 -79.50 81.76 -23.08
CA GLY A 105 -78.43 81.54 -22.09
C GLY A 105 -78.70 80.34 -21.18
N VAL A 106 -79.94 80.13 -20.72
CA VAL A 106 -80.31 78.97 -19.90
C VAL A 106 -80.30 77.67 -20.72
N GLY A 107 -80.66 77.74 -22.01
CA GLY A 107 -80.50 76.62 -22.94
C GLY A 107 -79.04 76.20 -23.08
N TYR A 108 -78.16 77.16 -23.41
CA TYR A 108 -76.72 76.92 -23.52
C TYR A 108 -76.12 76.29 -22.25
N LEU A 109 -76.43 76.83 -21.06
CA LEU A 109 -75.91 76.30 -19.80
C LEU A 109 -76.43 74.89 -19.48
N LYS A 110 -77.68 74.56 -19.85
CA LYS A 110 -78.21 73.21 -19.71
C LYS A 110 -77.44 72.22 -20.59
N ASP A 111 -77.15 72.60 -21.82
CA ASP A 111 -76.41 71.74 -22.76
C ASP A 111 -74.93 71.61 -22.33
N LEU A 112 -74.35 72.66 -21.73
CA LEU A 112 -73.03 72.60 -21.07
C LEU A 112 -73.02 71.64 -19.86
N THR A 113 -74.04 71.66 -18.99
CA THR A 113 -74.18 70.63 -17.93
C THR A 113 -74.25 69.23 -18.53
N ALA A 114 -75.01 69.04 -19.60
CA ALA A 114 -75.13 67.74 -20.26
C ALA A 114 -73.80 67.26 -20.86
N ALA A 115 -72.96 68.17 -21.36
CA ALA A 115 -71.61 67.85 -21.82
C ALA A 115 -70.69 67.43 -20.65
N ILE A 116 -70.64 68.21 -19.57
CA ILE A 116 -69.82 67.91 -18.38
C ILE A 116 -70.18 66.55 -17.76
N VAL A 117 -71.47 66.22 -17.69
CA VAL A 117 -71.95 64.93 -17.15
C VAL A 117 -71.65 63.73 -18.07
N GLN A 118 -71.32 63.98 -19.35
CA GLN A 118 -70.91 62.95 -20.31
C GLN A 118 -69.38 62.86 -20.47
N ASP A 119 -68.61 63.76 -19.88
CA ASP A 119 -67.16 63.76 -20.01
C ASP A 119 -66.53 62.69 -19.11
N ALA A 120 -65.89 61.71 -19.75
CA ALA A 120 -65.29 60.56 -19.09
C ALA A 120 -63.84 60.78 -18.65
N THR A 121 -63.24 61.96 -18.89
CA THR A 121 -61.92 62.31 -18.31
C THR A 121 -62.04 62.71 -16.84
N LEU A 122 -63.15 63.33 -16.46
CA LEU A 122 -63.38 63.93 -15.15
C LEU A 122 -63.66 62.90 -14.06
N GLN A 123 -63.15 63.13 -12.85
CA GLN A 123 -63.57 62.39 -11.67
C GLN A 123 -64.92 62.92 -11.15
N ASN A 124 -65.69 62.08 -10.47
CA ASN A 124 -67.05 62.40 -9.98
C ASN A 124 -67.13 63.71 -9.17
N THR A 125 -66.10 64.02 -8.40
CA THR A 125 -65.99 65.27 -7.61
C THR A 125 -65.75 66.51 -8.46
N GLU A 126 -65.07 66.36 -9.60
CA GLU A 126 -64.66 67.44 -10.50
C GLU A 126 -65.81 67.79 -11.44
N GLY A 127 -66.49 66.78 -12.01
CA GLY A 127 -67.74 66.95 -12.75
C GLY A 127 -68.87 67.53 -11.90
N SER A 128 -68.94 67.21 -10.60
CA SER A 128 -69.86 67.86 -9.65
C SER A 128 -69.51 69.34 -9.50
N HIS A 129 -68.25 69.68 -9.22
CA HIS A 129 -67.83 71.08 -9.03
C HIS A 129 -68.08 71.94 -10.27
N LEU A 130 -67.78 71.44 -11.48
CA LEU A 130 -68.10 72.13 -12.74
C LEU A 130 -69.62 72.29 -12.92
N THR A 131 -70.41 71.30 -12.55
CA THR A 131 -71.89 71.40 -12.57
C THR A 131 -72.40 72.46 -11.60
N ASP A 132 -71.84 72.54 -10.39
CA ASP A 132 -72.18 73.56 -9.40
C ASP A 132 -71.81 74.98 -9.89
N MET A 133 -70.67 75.15 -10.57
CA MET A 133 -70.31 76.41 -11.23
C MET A 133 -71.29 76.80 -12.35
N VAL A 134 -71.75 75.83 -13.16
CA VAL A 134 -72.75 76.07 -14.21
C VAL A 134 -74.11 76.46 -13.61
N VAL A 135 -74.50 75.85 -12.50
CA VAL A 135 -75.69 76.21 -11.72
C VAL A 135 -75.57 77.64 -11.16
N GLN A 136 -74.42 78.00 -10.58
CA GLN A 136 -74.18 79.35 -10.08
C GLN A 136 -74.21 80.41 -11.21
N ALA A 137 -73.60 80.10 -12.37
CA ALA A 137 -73.65 80.96 -13.55
C ALA A 137 -75.09 81.16 -14.05
N ARG A 138 -75.89 80.09 -14.12
CA ARG A 138 -77.32 80.13 -14.50
C ARG A 138 -78.13 81.03 -13.57
N ASP A 139 -77.95 80.88 -12.26
CA ASP A 139 -78.77 81.58 -11.27
C ASP A 139 -78.38 83.07 -11.18
N ASN A 140 -77.08 83.38 -11.25
CA ASN A 140 -76.58 84.75 -11.37
C ASN A 140 -77.08 85.44 -12.66
N PHE A 141 -76.99 84.77 -13.81
CA PHE A 141 -77.49 85.28 -15.09
C PHE A 141 -78.99 85.52 -15.05
N THR A 142 -79.77 84.56 -14.56
CA THR A 142 -81.23 84.66 -14.45
C THR A 142 -81.65 85.78 -13.50
N ALA A 143 -80.94 85.96 -12.37
CA ALA A 143 -81.16 87.08 -11.46
C ALA A 143 -80.83 88.44 -12.11
N SER A 144 -79.72 88.53 -12.84
CA SER A 144 -79.29 89.76 -13.52
C SER A 144 -80.27 90.14 -14.64
N ILE A 145 -80.66 89.20 -15.50
CA ILE A 145 -81.68 89.42 -16.54
C ILE A 145 -83.04 89.77 -15.92
N LYS A 146 -83.44 89.15 -14.81
CA LYS A 146 -84.68 89.52 -14.10
C LYS A 146 -84.62 90.96 -13.60
N ASN A 147 -83.51 91.36 -12.99
CA ASN A 147 -83.33 92.68 -12.36
C ASN A 147 -83.00 93.80 -13.35
N ALA A 148 -82.53 93.50 -14.58
CA ALA A 148 -82.22 94.47 -15.62
C ALA A 148 -83.38 95.44 -15.88
N GLN A 149 -83.12 96.74 -15.73
CA GLN A 149 -84.11 97.80 -15.97
C GLN A 149 -84.11 98.31 -17.42
N ASP A 150 -83.03 98.05 -18.15
CA ASP A 150 -82.77 98.50 -19.51
C ASP A 150 -82.01 97.44 -20.34
N ALA A 151 -81.88 97.67 -21.65
CA ALA A 151 -81.20 96.76 -22.57
C ALA A 151 -79.67 96.71 -22.37
N ASP A 152 -79.05 97.78 -21.85
CA ASP A 152 -77.62 97.78 -21.51
C ASP A 152 -77.33 96.81 -20.34
N SER A 153 -78.22 96.77 -19.34
CA SER A 153 -78.19 95.79 -18.25
C SER A 153 -78.39 94.35 -18.75
N VAL A 154 -79.16 94.14 -19.81
CA VAL A 154 -79.32 92.84 -20.48
C VAL A 154 -78.03 92.43 -21.20
N ASN A 155 -77.37 93.38 -21.89
CA ASN A 155 -76.08 93.16 -22.54
C ASN A 155 -74.94 92.92 -21.53
N GLN A 156 -74.96 93.59 -20.38
CA GLN A 156 -74.03 93.32 -19.29
C GLN A 156 -74.22 91.91 -18.71
N ALA A 157 -75.45 91.49 -18.46
CA ALA A 157 -75.73 90.13 -17.98
C ALA A 157 -75.26 89.03 -18.96
N LEU A 158 -75.35 89.27 -20.28
CA LEU A 158 -74.74 88.40 -21.30
C LEU A 158 -73.20 88.41 -21.24
N THR A 159 -72.61 89.58 -20.99
CA THR A 159 -71.15 89.73 -20.83
C THR A 159 -70.63 88.99 -19.59
N ASP A 160 -71.36 89.07 -18.48
CA ASP A 160 -71.07 88.37 -17.22
C ASP A 160 -71.25 86.85 -17.38
N LEU A 161 -72.28 86.40 -18.10
CA LEU A 161 -72.49 85.00 -18.45
C LEU A 161 -71.31 84.45 -19.28
N ASN A 162 -70.86 85.18 -20.31
CA ASN A 162 -69.71 84.77 -21.12
C ASN A 162 -68.43 84.65 -20.28
N GLN A 163 -68.21 85.56 -19.32
CA GLN A 163 -67.09 85.45 -18.37
C GLN A 163 -67.21 84.22 -17.45
N ALA A 164 -68.39 83.93 -16.92
CA ALA A 164 -68.63 82.75 -16.08
C ALA A 164 -68.42 81.44 -16.87
N VAL A 165 -68.88 81.37 -18.11
CA VAL A 165 -68.65 80.23 -19.02
C VAL A 165 -67.15 80.05 -19.31
N GLN A 166 -66.40 81.13 -19.54
CA GLN A 166 -64.95 81.04 -19.72
C GLN A 166 -64.24 80.57 -18.43
N GLN A 167 -64.71 80.97 -17.25
CA GLN A 167 -64.18 80.48 -15.96
C GLN A 167 -64.43 78.99 -15.76
N ILE A 168 -65.61 78.48 -16.16
CA ILE A 168 -65.94 77.04 -16.15
C ILE A 168 -64.98 76.28 -17.09
N ALA A 169 -64.79 76.74 -18.33
CA ALA A 169 -63.87 76.12 -19.29
C ALA A 169 -62.40 76.12 -18.78
N ASN A 170 -61.96 77.23 -18.18
CA ASN A 170 -60.63 77.33 -17.55
C ASN A 170 -60.47 76.37 -16.36
N GLN A 171 -61.55 76.07 -15.62
CA GLN A 171 -61.54 75.11 -14.51
C GLN A 171 -61.62 73.65 -14.99
N GLN A 172 -62.29 73.35 -16.12
CA GLN A 172 -62.22 72.04 -16.75
C GLN A 172 -60.80 71.74 -17.26
N THR A 173 -60.20 72.70 -17.97
CA THR A 173 -58.81 72.62 -18.46
C THR A 173 -57.81 72.32 -17.33
N LYS A 174 -58.00 72.85 -16.11
CA LYS A 174 -57.16 72.50 -14.96
C LYS A 174 -57.20 71.01 -14.59
N TYR A 175 -58.37 70.37 -14.67
CA TYR A 175 -58.50 68.95 -14.35
C TYR A 175 -57.83 68.09 -15.44
N ASP A 176 -58.09 68.40 -16.71
CA ASP A 176 -57.44 67.74 -17.85
C ASP A 176 -55.91 67.91 -17.84
N ASP A 177 -55.40 69.11 -17.49
CA ASP A 177 -53.97 69.37 -17.31
C ASP A 177 -53.37 68.50 -16.19
N ILE A 178 -54.06 68.40 -15.04
CA ILE A 178 -53.59 67.61 -13.89
C ILE A 178 -53.60 66.11 -14.21
N HIS A 179 -54.63 65.60 -14.90
CA HIS A 179 -54.66 64.20 -15.34
C HIS A 179 -53.57 63.88 -16.37
N GLN A 180 -53.27 64.81 -17.29
CA GLN A 180 -52.14 64.66 -18.21
C GLN A 180 -50.78 64.63 -17.48
N LEU A 181 -50.58 65.51 -16.49
CA LEU A 181 -49.36 65.49 -15.66
C LEU A 181 -49.23 64.17 -14.88
N GLN A 182 -50.33 63.67 -14.31
CA GLN A 182 -50.39 62.36 -13.65
C GLN A 182 -50.03 61.22 -14.61
N GLN A 183 -50.58 61.22 -15.83
CA GLN A 183 -50.29 60.21 -16.86
C GLN A 183 -48.83 60.27 -17.34
N THR A 184 -48.25 61.47 -17.50
CA THR A 184 -46.83 61.65 -17.83
C THR A 184 -45.93 61.14 -16.70
N ALA A 185 -46.31 61.38 -15.44
CA ALA A 185 -45.59 60.84 -14.28
C ALA A 185 -45.64 59.31 -14.24
N SER A 186 -46.82 58.69 -14.40
CA SER A 186 -46.95 57.22 -14.45
C SER A 186 -46.12 56.60 -15.58
N THR A 187 -46.14 57.21 -16.77
CA THR A 187 -45.33 56.77 -17.92
C THR A 187 -43.83 56.89 -17.65
N THR A 188 -43.40 57.93 -16.95
CA THR A 188 -41.98 58.16 -16.62
C THR A 188 -41.51 57.21 -15.51
N THR A 189 -42.32 56.99 -14.47
CA THR A 189 -42.10 55.97 -13.45
C THR A 189 -41.93 54.57 -14.08
N THR A 190 -42.79 54.21 -15.04
CA THR A 190 -42.69 52.90 -15.72
C THR A 190 -41.38 52.76 -16.50
N LYS A 191 -40.88 53.83 -17.15
CA LYS A 191 -39.56 53.81 -17.81
C LYS A 191 -38.44 53.59 -16.80
N ILE A 192 -38.45 54.33 -15.69
CA ILE A 192 -37.44 54.22 -14.63
C ILE A 192 -37.40 52.79 -14.06
N GLN A 193 -38.56 52.22 -13.71
CA GLN A 193 -38.68 50.88 -13.12
C GLN A 193 -38.42 49.72 -14.09
N THR A 194 -38.32 49.99 -15.40
CA THR A 194 -37.99 48.98 -16.42
C THR A 194 -36.62 49.19 -17.05
N ASP A 195 -35.87 50.20 -16.60
CA ASP A 195 -34.53 50.48 -17.08
C ASP A 195 -33.47 49.69 -16.30
N ASN A 196 -33.11 48.54 -16.87
CA ASN A 196 -32.08 47.65 -16.37
C ASN A 196 -30.68 48.29 -16.25
N THR A 197 -30.43 49.49 -16.78
CA THR A 197 -29.14 50.21 -16.66
C THR A 197 -29.01 51.02 -15.36
N LEU A 198 -30.09 51.17 -14.59
CA LEU A 198 -30.07 51.93 -13.34
C LEU A 198 -29.63 51.06 -12.15
N SER A 199 -28.68 51.55 -11.36
CA SER A 199 -28.46 51.02 -10.01
C SER A 199 -29.63 51.42 -9.10
N ALA A 200 -29.84 50.68 -8.00
CA ALA A 200 -30.97 50.92 -7.09
C ALA A 200 -30.99 52.36 -6.51
N ALA A 201 -29.80 52.97 -6.34
CA ALA A 201 -29.69 54.38 -5.92
C ALA A 201 -30.07 55.37 -7.02
N MET A 202 -29.79 55.06 -8.29
CA MET A 202 -30.21 55.89 -9.44
C MET A 202 -31.73 55.82 -9.63
N GLU A 203 -32.31 54.61 -9.58
CA GLU A 203 -33.75 54.40 -9.70
C GLU A 203 -34.52 55.18 -8.61
N ALA A 204 -34.15 55.00 -7.33
CA ALA A 204 -34.79 55.68 -6.21
C ALA A 204 -34.73 57.21 -6.33
N ASN A 205 -33.59 57.76 -6.78
CA ASN A 205 -33.44 59.21 -6.99
C ASN A 205 -34.32 59.72 -8.14
N GLN A 206 -34.45 58.98 -9.24
CA GLN A 206 -35.29 59.39 -10.37
C GLN A 206 -36.79 59.29 -10.05
N LEU A 207 -37.22 58.27 -9.29
CA LEU A 207 -38.61 58.16 -8.80
C LEU A 207 -38.96 59.31 -7.85
N ALA A 208 -38.04 59.69 -6.96
CA ALA A 208 -38.21 60.87 -6.10
C ALA A 208 -38.31 62.17 -6.93
N ALA A 209 -37.52 62.31 -7.99
CA ALA A 209 -37.59 63.45 -8.90
C ALA A 209 -38.94 63.52 -9.64
N VAL A 210 -39.45 62.41 -10.19
CA VAL A 210 -40.78 62.35 -10.82
C VAL A 210 -41.87 62.83 -9.85
N GLN A 211 -41.86 62.35 -8.60
CA GLN A 211 -42.84 62.75 -7.60
C GLN A 211 -42.71 64.25 -7.23
N GLN A 212 -41.49 64.80 -7.16
CA GLN A 212 -41.25 66.22 -6.91
C GLN A 212 -41.76 67.10 -8.07
N GLN A 213 -41.49 66.71 -9.32
CA GLN A 213 -41.90 67.46 -10.51
C GLN A 213 -43.42 67.39 -10.71
N LEU A 214 -44.07 66.25 -10.45
CA LEU A 214 -45.54 66.12 -10.46
C LEU A 214 -46.20 67.07 -9.46
N THR A 215 -45.69 67.13 -8.23
CA THR A 215 -46.20 68.06 -7.20
C THR A 215 -45.99 69.51 -7.63
N THR A 216 -44.81 69.84 -8.17
CA THR A 216 -44.48 71.20 -8.65
C THR A 216 -45.39 71.63 -9.80
N ALA A 217 -45.62 70.77 -10.78
CA ALA A 217 -46.48 71.05 -11.94
C ALA A 217 -47.97 71.14 -11.54
N THR A 218 -48.46 70.23 -10.71
CA THR A 218 -49.82 70.27 -10.15
C THR A 218 -50.08 71.57 -9.39
N ASN A 219 -49.10 72.04 -8.62
CA ASN A 219 -49.20 73.32 -7.91
C ASN A 219 -49.18 74.52 -8.86
N ALA A 220 -48.39 74.48 -9.94
CA ALA A 220 -48.35 75.54 -10.95
C ALA A 220 -49.68 75.68 -11.70
N VAL A 221 -50.30 74.56 -12.10
CA VAL A 221 -51.65 74.54 -12.71
C VAL A 221 -52.69 75.06 -11.73
N ASN A 222 -52.68 74.58 -10.48
CA ASN A 222 -53.64 75.00 -9.46
C ASN A 222 -53.56 76.50 -9.12
N ALA A 223 -52.36 77.10 -9.14
CA ALA A 223 -52.14 78.50 -8.80
C ALA A 223 -52.71 79.51 -9.81
N ILE A 224 -53.07 79.10 -11.04
CA ILE A 224 -53.62 79.99 -12.06
C ILE A 224 -55.07 80.37 -11.71
N ALA A 225 -55.38 81.67 -11.66
CA ALA A 225 -56.74 82.13 -11.39
C ALA A 225 -57.65 81.89 -12.62
N ILE A 226 -58.79 81.20 -12.43
CA ILE A 226 -59.71 80.86 -13.54
C ILE A 226 -60.39 82.09 -14.18
N GLY A 227 -60.44 83.22 -13.47
CA GLY A 227 -60.91 84.52 -13.99
C GLY A 227 -59.83 85.38 -14.66
N ASP A 228 -58.60 84.90 -14.79
CA ASP A 228 -57.54 85.61 -15.51
C ASP A 228 -57.82 85.58 -17.02
N SER A 229 -57.82 86.75 -17.66
CA SER A 229 -57.96 86.91 -19.12
C SER A 229 -56.97 86.07 -19.96
N GLN A 230 -55.85 85.66 -19.37
CA GLN A 230 -54.82 84.83 -19.99
C GLN A 230 -54.76 83.41 -19.41
N ALA A 231 -55.74 82.98 -18.61
CA ALA A 231 -55.74 81.68 -17.91
C ALA A 231 -55.44 80.50 -18.86
N SER A 232 -56.15 80.40 -19.99
CA SER A 232 -55.94 79.35 -21.00
C SER A 232 -54.48 79.27 -21.50
N ALA A 233 -53.86 80.41 -21.83
CA ALA A 233 -52.47 80.45 -22.28
C ALA A 233 -51.48 80.09 -21.15
N LYS A 234 -51.78 80.51 -19.92
CA LYS A 234 -50.98 80.17 -18.72
C LYS A 234 -51.08 78.69 -18.38
N LEU A 235 -52.26 78.08 -18.51
CA LEU A 235 -52.53 76.66 -18.30
C LEU A 235 -51.75 75.81 -19.32
N SER A 236 -51.90 76.08 -20.61
CA SER A 236 -51.13 75.41 -21.68
C SER A 236 -49.61 75.49 -21.47
N SER A 237 -49.10 76.64 -20.99
CA SER A 237 -47.68 76.81 -20.67
C SER A 237 -47.25 76.03 -19.42
N ALA A 238 -48.11 75.95 -18.39
CA ALA A 238 -47.85 75.20 -17.16
C ALA A 238 -47.86 73.69 -17.42
N LEU A 239 -48.84 73.18 -18.19
CA LEU A 239 -48.89 71.80 -18.65
C LEU A 239 -47.64 71.42 -19.45
N ALA A 240 -47.26 72.23 -20.45
CA ALA A 240 -46.09 71.95 -21.29
C ALA A 240 -44.78 71.90 -20.47
N THR A 241 -44.57 72.87 -19.58
CA THR A 241 -43.39 72.91 -18.70
C THR A 241 -43.40 71.74 -17.70
N GLY A 242 -44.56 71.43 -17.13
CA GLY A 242 -44.73 70.32 -16.19
C GLY A 242 -44.44 68.96 -16.82
N ASN A 243 -45.04 68.68 -17.98
CA ASN A 243 -44.79 67.46 -18.75
C ASN A 243 -43.32 67.32 -19.11
N GLN A 244 -42.66 68.40 -19.55
CA GLN A 244 -41.23 68.40 -19.86
C GLN A 244 -40.37 68.09 -18.63
N ASN A 245 -40.62 68.74 -17.49
CA ASN A 245 -39.84 68.53 -16.27
C ASN A 245 -40.04 67.13 -15.67
N ILE A 246 -41.27 66.61 -15.70
CA ILE A 246 -41.57 65.23 -15.28
C ILE A 246 -40.84 64.25 -16.20
N ALA A 247 -40.98 64.36 -17.53
CA ALA A 247 -40.33 63.46 -18.48
C ALA A 247 -38.79 63.49 -18.39
N ASN A 248 -38.19 64.67 -18.16
CA ASN A 248 -36.75 64.85 -17.97
C ASN A 248 -36.20 64.19 -16.68
N SER A 249 -37.07 63.78 -15.75
CA SER A 249 -36.67 63.09 -14.51
C SER A 249 -36.17 61.67 -14.78
N TYR A 250 -36.52 61.06 -15.92
CA TYR A 250 -35.90 59.84 -16.41
C TYR A 250 -34.61 60.14 -17.18
N GLN A 251 -33.53 59.48 -16.80
CA GLN A 251 -32.24 59.47 -17.51
C GLN A 251 -31.68 58.03 -17.49
N PRO A 252 -31.32 57.43 -18.63
CA PRO A 252 -30.74 56.08 -18.63
C PRO A 252 -29.40 56.05 -17.90
N GLY A 253 -29.10 54.91 -17.30
CA GLY A 253 -27.84 54.62 -16.64
C GLY A 253 -26.75 54.14 -17.61
N THR A 254 -25.70 53.55 -17.05
CA THR A 254 -24.60 52.98 -17.84
C THR A 254 -24.99 51.56 -18.29
N PRO A 255 -24.79 51.17 -19.56
CA PRO A 255 -25.07 49.82 -20.04
C PRO A 255 -24.43 48.71 -19.19
N VAL A 256 -25.18 47.62 -18.97
CA VAL A 256 -24.75 46.44 -18.19
C VAL A 256 -23.40 45.89 -18.68
N ALA A 257 -23.16 45.91 -20.00
CA ALA A 257 -21.91 45.44 -20.60
C ALA A 257 -20.67 46.22 -20.14
N ASP A 258 -20.80 47.53 -19.87
CA ASP A 258 -19.68 48.36 -19.41
C ASP A 258 -19.35 48.10 -17.93
N HIS A 259 -20.32 47.60 -17.15
CA HIS A 259 -20.12 47.15 -15.77
C HIS A 259 -19.49 45.75 -15.67
N GLN A 260 -19.74 44.85 -16.63
CA GLN A 260 -19.32 43.45 -16.57
C GLN A 260 -17.81 43.30 -16.32
N ALA A 261 -16.97 44.09 -17.00
CA ALA A 261 -15.52 44.05 -16.80
C ALA A 261 -15.10 44.38 -15.35
N ALA A 262 -15.78 45.31 -14.68
CA ALA A 262 -15.49 45.69 -13.30
C ALA A 262 -15.96 44.62 -12.30
N TRP A 263 -17.13 44.01 -12.51
CA TRP A 263 -17.62 42.91 -11.69
C TRP A 263 -16.71 41.67 -11.81
N GLN A 264 -16.34 41.29 -13.05
CA GLN A 264 -15.43 40.18 -13.33
C GLN A 264 -14.04 40.41 -12.73
N GLN A 265 -13.48 41.62 -12.85
CA GLN A 265 -12.17 41.96 -12.29
C GLN A 265 -12.14 41.79 -10.76
N ALA A 266 -13.15 42.31 -10.05
CA ALA A 266 -13.22 42.15 -8.59
C ALA A 266 -13.32 40.68 -8.15
N ILE A 267 -14.08 39.85 -8.88
CA ILE A 267 -14.19 38.40 -8.63
C ILE A 267 -12.84 37.70 -8.84
N ASN A 268 -12.07 38.12 -9.85
CA ASN A 268 -10.74 37.58 -10.12
C ASN A 268 -9.72 37.99 -9.04
N ASP A 269 -9.69 39.27 -8.66
CA ASP A 269 -8.80 39.79 -7.61
C ASP A 269 -9.08 39.12 -6.27
N GLU A 270 -10.36 38.91 -5.93
CA GLU A 270 -10.79 38.27 -4.69
C GLU A 270 -10.50 36.77 -4.68
N ALA A 271 -10.80 36.04 -5.76
CA ALA A 271 -10.41 34.64 -5.90
C ALA A 271 -8.88 34.46 -5.81
N GLN A 272 -8.09 35.39 -6.35
CA GLN A 272 -6.64 35.39 -6.20
C GLN A 272 -6.20 35.73 -4.77
N ARG A 273 -6.84 36.68 -4.09
CA ARG A 273 -6.57 37.03 -2.68
C ARG A 273 -6.79 35.82 -1.77
N VAL A 274 -7.93 35.16 -1.90
CA VAL A 274 -8.29 33.96 -1.11
C VAL A 274 -7.36 32.79 -1.44
N THR A 275 -7.05 32.56 -2.72
CA THR A 275 -6.06 31.56 -3.14
C THR A 275 -4.69 31.81 -2.51
N ASN A 276 -4.23 33.07 -2.45
CA ASN A 276 -2.97 33.42 -1.81
C ASN A 276 -3.02 33.22 -0.28
N ALA A 277 -4.14 33.53 0.37
CA ALA A 277 -4.33 33.31 1.81
C ALA A 277 -4.26 31.81 2.18
N ILE A 278 -4.95 30.95 1.42
CA ILE A 278 -4.92 29.48 1.59
C ILE A 278 -3.50 28.93 1.42
N ASN A 279 -2.79 29.32 0.36
CA ASN A 279 -1.43 28.85 0.09
C ASN A 279 -0.40 29.35 1.12
N ALA A 280 -0.67 30.50 1.76
CA ALA A 280 0.17 31.05 2.83
C ALA A 280 -0.17 30.50 4.23
N ASP A 281 -1.29 29.80 4.41
CA ASP A 281 -1.77 29.32 5.71
C ASP A 281 -0.91 28.14 6.22
N PRO A 282 -0.16 28.30 7.32
CA PRO A 282 0.68 27.23 7.88
C PRO A 282 -0.14 26.16 8.64
N THR A 283 -1.41 26.43 8.96
CA THR A 283 -2.26 25.46 9.68
C THR A 283 -2.81 24.37 8.77
N LEU A 284 -2.77 24.57 7.46
CA LEU A 284 -3.21 23.60 6.46
C LEU A 284 -2.06 22.71 5.98
N THR A 285 -2.35 21.44 5.75
CA THR A 285 -1.47 20.56 4.95
C THR A 285 -1.59 20.90 3.47
N GLY A 286 -0.57 20.60 2.68
CA GLY A 286 -0.57 20.85 1.24
C GLY A 286 -1.72 20.17 0.48
N GLU A 287 -2.32 19.11 1.04
CA GLU A 287 -3.54 18.49 0.49
C GLU A 287 -4.80 19.32 0.79
N GLN A 288 -4.96 19.83 2.02
CA GLN A 288 -6.07 20.72 2.37
C GLN A 288 -5.99 22.04 1.59
N GLN A 289 -4.78 22.58 1.39
CA GLN A 289 -4.56 23.75 0.54
C GLN A 289 -5.03 23.51 -0.90
N ARG A 290 -4.65 22.37 -1.52
CA ARG A 290 -5.13 21.98 -2.87
C ARG A 290 -6.66 21.92 -2.94
N GLN A 291 -7.31 21.32 -1.95
CA GLN A 291 -8.76 21.16 -1.93
C GLN A 291 -9.50 22.50 -1.79
N GLN A 292 -9.02 23.42 -0.94
CA GLN A 292 -9.61 24.76 -0.82
C GLN A 292 -9.34 25.61 -2.08
N VAL A 293 -8.13 25.59 -2.65
CA VAL A 293 -7.83 26.32 -3.90
C VAL A 293 -8.69 25.81 -5.07
N ALA A 294 -8.89 24.50 -5.20
CA ALA A 294 -9.79 23.94 -6.21
C ALA A 294 -11.26 24.39 -6.00
N SER A 295 -11.67 24.55 -4.74
CA SER A 295 -13.01 25.07 -4.40
C SER A 295 -13.16 26.56 -4.77
N VAL A 296 -12.13 27.37 -4.53
CA VAL A 296 -12.08 28.78 -4.96
C VAL A 296 -12.15 28.91 -6.48
N GLN A 297 -11.39 28.10 -7.23
CA GLN A 297 -11.41 28.09 -8.70
C GLN A 297 -12.79 27.69 -9.25
N ALA A 298 -13.45 26.70 -8.65
CA ALA A 298 -14.81 26.31 -9.03
C ALA A 298 -15.84 27.41 -8.73
N ALA A 299 -15.75 28.06 -7.56
CA ALA A 299 -16.62 29.18 -7.19
C ALA A 299 -16.42 30.40 -8.11
N GLN A 300 -15.17 30.77 -8.39
CA GLN A 300 -14.80 31.83 -9.33
C GLN A 300 -15.41 31.58 -10.71
N SER A 301 -15.22 30.39 -11.28
CA SER A 301 -15.77 30.03 -12.60
C SER A 301 -17.31 30.13 -12.64
N ASN A 302 -17.98 29.65 -11.58
CA ASN A 302 -19.44 29.72 -11.46
C ASN A 302 -19.94 31.16 -11.31
N LEU A 303 -19.21 32.03 -10.61
CA LEU A 303 -19.56 33.45 -10.43
C LEU A 303 -19.33 34.27 -11.70
N LEU A 304 -18.23 34.03 -12.43
CA LEU A 304 -18.00 34.66 -13.73
C LEU A 304 -19.12 34.30 -14.73
N THR A 305 -19.53 33.03 -14.78
CA THR A 305 -20.65 32.58 -15.62
C THR A 305 -21.98 33.25 -15.22
N GLN A 306 -22.21 33.50 -13.92
CA GLN A 306 -23.39 34.24 -13.46
C GLN A 306 -23.35 35.71 -13.85
N ILE A 307 -22.18 36.36 -13.76
CA ILE A 307 -21.97 37.76 -14.19
C ILE A 307 -22.09 37.94 -15.72
N GLU A 308 -21.70 36.95 -16.52
CA GLU A 308 -21.95 36.96 -17.96
C GLU A 308 -23.46 36.90 -18.30
N ALA A 309 -24.27 36.33 -17.41
CA ALA A 309 -25.71 36.13 -17.59
C ALA A 309 -26.61 37.22 -16.97
N VAL A 310 -26.07 38.22 -16.24
CA VAL A 310 -26.91 39.27 -15.65
C VAL A 310 -27.46 40.23 -16.71
N THR A 311 -28.72 40.60 -16.56
CA THR A 311 -29.46 41.46 -17.52
C THR A 311 -29.77 42.85 -16.97
N SER A 312 -29.40 43.16 -15.72
CA SER A 312 -29.51 44.49 -15.12
C SER A 312 -28.35 44.81 -14.18
N VAL A 313 -28.06 46.10 -13.99
CA VAL A 313 -27.00 46.61 -13.10
C VAL A 313 -27.24 46.17 -11.65
N GLN A 314 -28.48 46.28 -11.17
CA GLN A 314 -28.86 45.87 -9.82
C GLN A 314 -28.60 44.38 -9.54
N ALA A 315 -28.86 43.52 -10.53
CA ALA A 315 -28.57 42.09 -10.43
C ALA A 315 -27.06 41.81 -10.45
N GLY A 316 -26.29 42.51 -11.28
CA GLY A 316 -24.83 42.41 -11.32
C GLY A 316 -24.15 42.87 -10.03
N ASP A 317 -24.52 44.04 -9.51
CA ASP A 317 -24.00 44.56 -8.24
C ASP A 317 -24.29 43.60 -7.07
N THR A 318 -25.51 43.03 -7.03
CA THR A 318 -25.91 42.03 -6.02
C THR A 318 -25.15 40.72 -6.17
N ALA A 319 -24.98 40.22 -7.40
CA ALA A 319 -24.25 38.99 -7.69
C ALA A 319 -22.75 39.13 -7.39
N GLN A 320 -22.16 40.29 -7.70
CA GLN A 320 -20.78 40.61 -7.31
C GLN A 320 -20.64 40.62 -5.79
N ALA A 321 -21.43 41.42 -5.07
CA ALA A 321 -21.30 41.55 -3.61
C ALA A 321 -21.44 40.21 -2.87
N ASN A 322 -22.45 39.41 -3.23
CA ASN A 322 -22.65 38.07 -2.68
C ASN A 322 -21.52 37.10 -3.10
N GLY A 323 -21.03 37.22 -4.34
CA GLY A 323 -19.95 36.39 -4.86
C GLY A 323 -18.61 36.64 -4.17
N LEU A 324 -18.26 37.90 -3.90
CA LEU A 324 -17.06 38.25 -3.13
C LEU A 324 -17.14 37.70 -1.70
N GLN A 325 -18.29 37.84 -1.03
CA GLN A 325 -18.50 37.27 0.31
C GLN A 325 -18.42 35.73 0.30
N ALA A 326 -18.94 35.08 -0.73
CA ALA A 326 -18.87 33.62 -0.89
C ALA A 326 -17.44 33.13 -1.15
N LEU A 327 -16.60 33.91 -1.85
CA LEU A 327 -15.19 33.59 -2.08
C LEU A 327 -14.37 33.74 -0.79
N ASP A 328 -14.51 34.84 -0.05
CA ASP A 328 -13.79 35.08 1.23
C ASP A 328 -13.97 33.91 2.21
N GLN A 329 -15.19 33.38 2.31
CA GLN A 329 -15.55 32.28 3.21
C GLN A 329 -14.99 30.90 2.83
N LEU A 330 -14.33 30.74 1.66
CA LEU A 330 -13.73 29.46 1.26
C LEU A 330 -12.37 29.18 1.91
N HIS A 331 -11.69 30.20 2.45
CA HIS A 331 -10.50 29.97 3.28
C HIS A 331 -10.93 29.56 4.69
N VAL A 332 -10.76 28.27 5.00
CA VAL A 332 -11.03 27.72 6.33
C VAL A 332 -9.71 27.24 6.94
N ALA A 333 -9.19 27.99 7.92
CA ALA A 333 -7.96 27.64 8.60
C ALA A 333 -8.06 26.28 9.33
N GLY A 334 -6.94 25.57 9.38
CA GLY A 334 -6.78 24.34 10.14
C GLY A 334 -6.56 24.59 11.64
N GLN A 335 -6.30 23.51 12.38
CA GLN A 335 -5.96 23.63 13.80
C GLN A 335 -4.65 24.43 13.97
N PRO A 336 -4.52 25.30 14.99
CA PRO A 336 -3.29 26.07 15.21
C PRO A 336 -2.05 25.16 15.27
N VAL A 337 -0.95 25.59 14.65
CA VAL A 337 0.28 24.78 14.53
C VAL A 337 0.74 24.27 15.90
N ALA A 338 0.70 25.08 16.95
CA ALA A 338 1.03 24.67 18.32
C ALA A 338 0.16 23.49 18.85
N THR A 339 -1.13 23.44 18.50
CA THR A 339 -2.02 22.31 18.84
C THR A 339 -1.66 21.06 18.03
N GLN A 340 -1.31 21.23 16.75
CA GLN A 340 -0.83 20.12 15.92
C GLN A 340 0.52 19.58 16.40
N GLN A 341 1.44 20.46 16.85
CA GLN A 341 2.71 20.07 17.47
C GLN A 341 2.48 19.25 18.74
N GLN A 342 1.56 19.66 19.63
CA GLN A 342 1.23 18.92 20.84
C GLN A 342 0.67 17.52 20.51
N THR A 343 -0.27 17.44 19.55
CA THR A 343 -0.82 16.16 19.07
C THR A 343 0.28 15.28 18.47
N GLY A 344 1.13 15.87 17.62
CA GLY A 344 2.26 15.18 16.98
C GLY A 344 3.26 14.61 17.98
N GLN A 345 3.61 15.37 19.03
CA GLN A 345 4.46 14.89 20.13
C GLN A 345 3.80 13.74 20.89
N THR A 346 2.48 13.78 21.14
CA THR A 346 1.76 12.66 21.78
C THR A 346 1.78 11.39 20.92
N THR A 347 1.55 11.51 19.61
CA THR A 347 1.66 10.37 18.66
C THR A 347 3.09 9.82 18.61
N ALA A 348 4.10 10.71 18.55
CA ALA A 348 5.51 10.32 18.52
C ALA A 348 5.94 9.60 19.80
N ALA A 349 5.52 10.10 20.97
CA ALA A 349 5.80 9.46 22.25
C ALA A 349 5.16 8.08 22.37
N ALA A 350 3.93 7.90 21.87
CA ALA A 350 3.26 6.60 21.85
C ALA A 350 3.99 5.58 20.95
N ALA A 351 4.43 5.99 19.76
CA ALA A 351 5.20 5.14 18.85
C ALA A 351 6.57 4.75 19.43
N ILE A 352 7.29 5.71 20.05
CA ILE A 352 8.55 5.46 20.75
C ILE A 352 8.38 4.49 21.92
N ALA A 353 7.31 4.65 22.72
CA ALA A 353 7.05 3.76 23.85
C ALA A 353 6.69 2.34 23.41
N ALA A 354 6.01 2.18 22.27
CA ALA A 354 5.74 0.87 21.68
C ALA A 354 7.03 0.17 21.21
N GLU A 355 7.94 0.88 20.53
CA GLU A 355 9.20 0.31 20.05
C GLU A 355 10.17 -0.02 21.21
N GLN A 356 10.27 0.85 22.22
CA GLN A 356 11.06 0.56 23.41
C GLN A 356 10.55 -0.71 24.11
N LYS A 357 9.22 -0.91 24.18
CA LYS A 357 8.63 -2.13 24.72
C LYS A 357 8.94 -3.36 23.85
N ASN A 358 8.94 -3.24 22.52
CA ASN A 358 9.31 -4.32 21.59
C ASN A 358 10.75 -4.82 21.85
N ILE A 359 11.68 -3.88 22.06
CA ILE A 359 13.08 -4.18 22.44
C ILE A 359 13.17 -4.81 23.84
N ASP A 360 12.43 -4.26 24.82
CA ASP A 360 12.43 -4.75 26.21
C ASP A 360 11.85 -6.17 26.32
N ASP A 361 10.72 -6.46 25.66
CA ASP A 361 10.10 -7.80 25.60
C ASP A 361 11.05 -8.85 25.01
N ASN A 362 11.92 -8.43 24.08
CA ASN A 362 12.90 -9.30 23.42
C ASN A 362 14.28 -9.34 24.11
N ALA A 363 14.49 -8.60 25.20
CA ALA A 363 15.82 -8.40 25.81
C ALA A 363 16.55 -9.70 26.23
N ALA A 364 15.79 -10.77 26.56
CA ALA A 364 16.35 -12.08 26.90
C ALA A 364 16.77 -12.93 25.67
N ASN A 365 16.43 -12.49 24.46
CA ASN A 365 16.67 -13.20 23.20
C ASN A 365 17.74 -12.51 22.32
N MET A 366 18.56 -11.62 22.88
CA MET A 366 19.62 -10.87 22.17
C MET A 366 20.83 -10.64 23.08
N GLN A 367 21.95 -10.18 22.54
CA GLN A 367 23.10 -9.77 23.36
C GLN A 367 22.83 -8.44 24.09
N PRO A 368 23.31 -8.25 25.34
CA PRO A 368 23.13 -6.99 26.07
C PRO A 368 23.71 -5.75 25.36
N SER A 369 24.75 -5.94 24.54
CA SER A 369 25.33 -4.90 23.67
C SER A 369 24.35 -4.45 22.59
N ASP A 370 23.59 -5.38 22.02
CA ASP A 370 22.61 -5.08 20.96
C ASP A 370 21.40 -4.36 21.54
N LYS A 371 20.90 -4.78 22.70
CA LYS A 371 19.85 -4.04 23.41
C LYS A 371 20.30 -2.60 23.69
N SER A 372 21.51 -2.41 24.20
CA SER A 372 22.04 -1.07 24.47
C SER A 372 22.19 -0.22 23.20
N ARG A 373 22.52 -0.83 22.06
CA ARG A 373 22.56 -0.17 20.73
C ARG A 373 21.17 0.23 20.24
N LEU A 374 20.17 -0.63 20.40
CA LEU A 374 18.77 -0.39 20.03
C LEU A 374 18.13 0.69 20.91
N ASP A 375 18.34 0.64 22.23
CA ASP A 375 17.88 1.66 23.19
C ASP A 375 18.44 3.05 22.83
N GLN A 376 19.71 3.13 22.41
CA GLN A 376 20.33 4.37 21.93
C GLN A 376 19.72 4.85 20.60
N ALA A 377 19.39 3.92 19.69
CA ALA A 377 18.74 4.26 18.42
C ALA A 377 17.31 4.80 18.63
N VAL A 378 16.54 4.22 19.55
CA VAL A 378 15.21 4.73 19.95
C VAL A 378 15.32 6.12 20.58
N GLN A 379 16.27 6.34 21.50
CA GLN A 379 16.51 7.67 22.09
C GLN A 379 16.90 8.71 21.03
N ALA A 380 17.73 8.34 20.05
CA ALA A 380 18.09 9.21 18.93
C ALA A 380 16.91 9.49 17.98
N ALA A 381 16.02 8.52 17.77
CA ALA A 381 14.78 8.70 17.02
C ALA A 381 13.80 9.63 17.77
N GLN A 382 13.63 9.44 19.08
CA GLN A 382 12.81 10.28 19.95
C GLN A 382 13.30 11.73 19.94
N GLN A 383 14.59 11.96 20.18
CA GLN A 383 15.16 13.31 20.20
C GLN A 383 15.00 14.00 18.84
N ALA A 384 15.24 13.29 17.73
CA ALA A 384 15.07 13.84 16.39
C ALA A 384 13.59 14.22 16.11
N ALA A 385 12.64 13.35 16.43
CA ALA A 385 11.22 13.59 16.22
C ALA A 385 10.69 14.74 17.08
N THR A 386 11.01 14.75 18.38
CA THR A 386 10.63 15.85 19.30
C THR A 386 11.20 17.19 18.84
N THR A 387 12.44 17.21 18.36
CA THR A 387 13.08 18.44 17.84
C THR A 387 12.39 18.92 16.56
N ALA A 388 12.19 18.02 15.58
CA ALA A 388 11.57 18.36 14.31
C ALA A 388 10.11 18.83 14.47
N ILE A 389 9.31 18.15 15.29
CA ILE A 389 7.92 18.55 15.59
C ILE A 389 7.89 19.90 16.32
N SER A 390 8.79 20.13 17.29
CA SER A 390 8.83 21.41 18.02
C SER A 390 9.32 22.59 17.17
N GLN A 391 10.06 22.33 16.10
CA GLN A 391 10.55 23.36 15.15
C GLN A 391 9.65 23.55 13.94
N ALA A 392 8.72 22.61 13.67
CA ALA A 392 7.79 22.66 12.54
C ALA A 392 6.98 23.97 12.50
N GLN A 393 7.04 24.69 11.38
CA GLN A 393 6.36 25.99 11.22
C GLN A 393 4.99 25.87 10.56
N LYS A 394 4.70 24.74 9.90
CA LYS A 394 3.43 24.43 9.23
C LYS A 394 3.06 22.95 9.41
N ALA A 395 1.80 22.60 9.15
CA ALA A 395 1.27 21.24 9.29
C ALA A 395 2.11 20.18 8.56
N ASP A 396 2.49 20.42 7.31
CA ASP A 396 3.29 19.49 6.50
C ASP A 396 4.66 19.14 7.13
N ASP A 397 5.28 20.05 7.91
CA ASP A 397 6.55 19.76 8.60
C ASP A 397 6.33 18.77 9.76
N ILE A 398 5.16 18.83 10.41
CA ILE A 398 4.77 17.88 11.47
C ILE A 398 4.49 16.51 10.85
N THR A 399 3.71 16.46 9.76
CA THR A 399 3.43 15.23 9.01
C THR A 399 4.74 14.60 8.50
N LYS A 400 5.68 15.40 8.00
CA LYS A 400 7.01 14.92 7.61
C LYS A 400 7.78 14.38 8.81
N ALA A 401 7.82 15.08 9.94
CA ALA A 401 8.53 14.62 11.14
C ALA A 401 7.96 13.30 11.71
N GLN A 402 6.64 13.09 11.61
CA GLN A 402 5.99 11.82 11.95
C GLN A 402 6.36 10.69 10.96
N SER A 403 6.43 10.99 9.67
CA SER A 403 6.86 10.03 8.64
C SER A 403 8.34 9.66 8.77
N ASP A 404 9.22 10.64 9.02
CA ASP A 404 10.64 10.45 9.30
C ASP A 404 10.86 9.58 10.56
N LEU A 405 10.03 9.76 11.60
CA LEU A 405 10.04 8.90 12.79
C LEU A 405 9.62 7.46 12.44
N ALA A 406 8.50 7.27 11.75
CA ALA A 406 8.01 5.93 11.38
C ALA A 406 9.05 5.15 10.56
N ALA A 407 9.73 5.81 9.62
CA ALA A 407 10.82 5.22 8.85
C ALA A 407 12.03 4.81 9.72
N LYS A 408 12.37 5.60 10.76
CA LYS A 408 13.43 5.24 11.72
C LYS A 408 13.04 4.03 12.59
N LEU A 409 11.81 3.97 13.08
CA LEU A 409 11.35 2.86 13.92
C LEU A 409 11.30 1.54 13.14
N ALA A 410 10.85 1.58 11.87
CA ALA A 410 10.91 0.40 10.99
C ALA A 410 12.34 -0.13 10.75
N GLY A 411 13.35 0.75 10.75
CA GLY A 411 14.76 0.34 10.72
C GLY A 411 15.24 -0.27 12.04
N ILE A 412 14.73 0.22 13.18
CA ILE A 412 15.07 -0.29 14.52
C ILE A 412 14.45 -1.69 14.76
N ASP A 413 13.20 -1.91 14.34
CA ASP A 413 12.53 -3.23 14.43
C ASP A 413 13.21 -4.29 13.53
N LEU A 414 13.76 -3.87 12.37
CA LEU A 414 14.61 -4.73 11.53
C LEU A 414 15.94 -5.08 12.22
N ASP A 415 16.64 -4.08 12.78
CA ASP A 415 17.89 -4.28 13.54
C ASP A 415 17.69 -5.16 14.80
N LEU A 416 16.54 -5.01 15.46
CA LEU A 416 16.07 -5.86 16.55
C LEU A 416 15.88 -7.31 16.08
N SER A 417 15.20 -7.48 14.95
CA SER A 417 14.97 -8.80 14.33
C SER A 417 16.26 -9.47 13.88
N HIS A 418 17.26 -8.72 13.41
CA HIS A 418 18.61 -9.23 13.14
C HIS A 418 19.31 -9.68 14.42
N SER A 419 19.30 -8.86 15.47
CA SER A 419 19.97 -9.19 16.75
C SER A 419 19.34 -10.41 17.44
N VAL A 420 18.00 -10.49 17.46
CA VAL A 420 17.25 -11.66 17.98
C VAL A 420 17.43 -12.89 17.08
N GLY A 421 17.51 -12.71 15.77
CA GLY A 421 17.82 -13.79 14.83
C GLY A 421 19.23 -14.35 15.05
N GLN A 422 20.22 -13.48 15.26
CA GLN A 422 21.61 -13.86 15.46
C GLN A 422 21.79 -14.64 16.77
N GLU A 423 21.16 -14.24 17.87
CA GLU A 423 21.28 -14.97 19.13
C GLU A 423 20.64 -16.36 19.07
N LYS A 424 19.51 -16.52 18.37
CA LYS A 424 18.93 -17.86 18.10
C LYS A 424 19.93 -18.77 17.37
N LEU A 425 20.68 -18.24 16.40
CA LEU A 425 21.75 -18.96 15.70
C LEU A 425 22.95 -19.26 16.61
N ASN A 426 23.35 -18.32 17.48
CA ASN A 426 24.42 -18.51 18.47
C ASN A 426 24.10 -19.65 19.44
N VAL A 427 22.88 -19.67 19.99
CA VAL A 427 22.39 -20.71 20.91
C VAL A 427 22.34 -22.06 20.21
N ALA A 428 21.74 -22.14 19.01
CA ALA A 428 21.68 -23.38 18.23
C ALA A 428 23.08 -23.93 17.88
N ASN A 429 24.02 -23.05 17.47
CA ASN A 429 25.39 -23.45 17.16
C ASN A 429 26.14 -23.95 18.40
N THR A 430 25.90 -23.34 19.56
CA THR A 430 26.45 -23.79 20.85
C THR A 430 25.89 -25.15 21.26
N GLN A 431 24.58 -25.35 21.11
CA GLN A 431 23.91 -26.63 21.38
C GLN A 431 24.42 -27.75 20.46
N ALA A 432 24.50 -27.50 19.14
CA ALA A 432 25.05 -28.45 18.17
C ALA A 432 26.53 -28.76 18.43
N THR A 433 27.35 -27.76 18.78
CA THR A 433 28.75 -27.95 19.17
C THR A 433 28.88 -28.88 20.39
N ASN A 434 28.03 -28.68 21.39
CA ASN A 434 28.01 -29.51 22.60
C ASN A 434 27.50 -30.93 22.31
N ALA A 435 26.51 -31.09 21.43
CA ALA A 435 26.02 -32.41 21.03
C ALA A 435 27.12 -33.22 20.31
N ILE A 436 27.77 -32.64 19.30
CA ILE A 436 28.84 -33.30 18.53
C ILE A 436 30.04 -33.66 19.43
N GLN A 437 30.48 -32.74 20.31
CA GLN A 437 31.63 -33.01 21.17
C GLN A 437 31.36 -34.08 22.24
N ASN A 438 30.17 -34.08 22.84
CA ASN A 438 29.82 -35.01 23.92
C ASN A 438 29.28 -36.37 23.45
N ASP A 439 29.03 -36.56 22.14
CA ASP A 439 28.54 -37.82 21.58
C ASP A 439 29.55 -38.98 21.81
N PRO A 440 29.17 -40.08 22.52
CA PRO A 440 30.06 -41.21 22.75
C PRO A 440 30.18 -42.16 21.54
N THR A 441 29.32 -42.03 20.52
CA THR A 441 29.31 -42.88 19.31
C THR A 441 30.21 -42.33 18.20
N LEU A 442 30.57 -41.04 18.23
CA LEU A 442 31.43 -40.44 17.21
C LEU A 442 32.93 -40.57 17.55
N THR A 443 33.72 -41.00 16.57
CA THR A 443 35.18 -40.96 16.60
C THR A 443 35.71 -39.53 16.44
N GLY A 444 36.98 -39.27 16.79
CA GLY A 444 37.58 -37.94 16.66
C GLY A 444 37.52 -37.37 15.23
N ASP A 445 37.75 -38.21 14.23
CA ASP A 445 37.64 -37.85 12.81
C ASP A 445 36.22 -37.42 12.43
N ALA A 446 35.21 -38.17 12.90
CA ALA A 446 33.79 -37.88 12.63
C ALA A 446 33.33 -36.60 13.36
N LYS A 447 33.75 -36.39 14.61
CA LYS A 447 33.51 -35.13 15.34
C LYS A 447 34.13 -33.94 14.61
N GLN A 448 35.36 -34.07 14.11
CA GLN A 448 36.01 -33.00 13.36
C GLN A 448 35.27 -32.68 12.04
N ALA A 449 34.80 -33.70 11.31
CA ALA A 449 34.01 -33.51 10.09
C ALA A 449 32.65 -32.82 10.34
N GLN A 450 31.94 -33.20 11.41
CA GLN A 450 30.68 -32.54 11.79
C GLN A 450 30.91 -31.11 12.27
N LEU A 451 31.95 -30.83 13.08
CA LEU A 451 32.30 -29.46 13.51
C LEU A 451 32.68 -28.55 12.32
N GLN A 452 33.39 -29.05 11.31
CA GLN A 452 33.66 -28.30 10.08
C GLN A 452 32.39 -28.02 9.26
N SER A 453 31.43 -28.94 9.29
CA SER A 453 30.13 -28.78 8.61
C SER A 453 29.23 -27.78 9.36
N LEU A 454 29.28 -27.80 10.70
CA LEU A 454 28.56 -26.90 11.59
C LEU A 454 29.03 -25.46 11.40
N ALA A 455 30.34 -25.23 11.38
CA ALA A 455 30.92 -23.91 11.13
C ALA A 455 30.45 -23.31 9.79
N LYS A 456 30.32 -24.13 8.73
CA LYS A 456 29.77 -23.70 7.43
C LYS A 456 28.28 -23.40 7.50
N ALA A 457 27.48 -24.26 8.14
CA ALA A 457 26.03 -24.08 8.28
C ALA A 457 25.70 -22.80 9.06
N TYR A 458 26.36 -22.59 10.20
CA TYR A 458 26.22 -21.39 11.03
C TYR A 458 26.65 -20.11 10.28
N GLN A 459 27.81 -20.12 9.61
CA GLN A 459 28.26 -18.95 8.84
C GLN A 459 27.34 -18.63 7.65
N SER A 460 26.79 -19.65 6.98
CA SER A 460 25.80 -19.45 5.91
C SER A 460 24.49 -18.86 6.44
N ALA A 461 24.03 -19.32 7.62
CA ALA A 461 22.83 -18.79 8.26
C ALA A 461 22.99 -17.31 8.70
N LEU A 462 24.16 -16.93 9.23
CA LEU A 462 24.49 -15.53 9.54
C LEU A 462 24.50 -14.64 8.28
N GLN A 463 25.11 -15.12 7.18
CA GLN A 463 25.14 -14.40 5.91
C GLN A 463 23.73 -14.23 5.33
N ALA A 464 22.90 -15.26 5.38
CA ALA A 464 21.51 -15.18 4.94
C ALA A 464 20.69 -14.18 5.79
N LEU A 465 20.86 -14.20 7.12
CA LEU A 465 20.16 -13.29 8.03
C LEU A 465 20.53 -11.82 7.75
N THR A 466 21.82 -11.52 7.66
CA THR A 466 22.34 -10.16 7.36
C THR A 466 21.97 -9.64 5.97
N ALA A 467 21.49 -10.49 5.06
CA ALA A 467 20.99 -10.10 3.74
C ALA A 467 19.49 -9.76 3.72
N THR A 468 18.76 -9.94 4.83
CA THR A 468 17.31 -9.66 4.89
C THR A 468 17.00 -8.19 5.10
N THR A 469 16.00 -7.67 4.38
CA THR A 469 15.56 -6.27 4.45
C THR A 469 14.15 -6.12 5.06
N SER A 470 13.60 -7.16 5.68
CA SER A 470 12.33 -7.10 6.41
C SER A 470 12.37 -7.97 7.67
N VAL A 471 11.58 -7.56 8.66
CA VAL A 471 11.38 -8.24 9.95
C VAL A 471 10.89 -9.68 9.77
N THR A 472 9.96 -9.90 8.84
CA THR A 472 9.41 -11.22 8.53
C THR A 472 10.47 -12.15 7.94
N ASP A 473 11.24 -11.67 6.96
CA ASP A 473 12.30 -12.45 6.33
C ASP A 473 13.41 -12.79 7.33
N ALA A 474 13.83 -11.82 8.16
CA ALA A 474 14.83 -12.01 9.21
C ALA A 474 14.43 -13.15 10.17
N SER A 475 13.17 -13.12 10.66
CA SER A 475 12.63 -14.13 11.56
C SER A 475 12.54 -15.52 10.90
N GLN A 476 12.13 -15.60 9.63
CA GLN A 476 12.05 -16.86 8.88
C GLN A 476 13.43 -17.45 8.58
N VAL A 477 14.39 -16.62 8.16
CA VAL A 477 15.77 -17.04 7.87
C VAL A 477 16.48 -17.52 9.14
N ALA A 478 16.33 -16.81 10.26
CA ALA A 478 16.85 -17.27 11.55
C ALA A 478 16.27 -18.63 11.94
N THR A 479 14.96 -18.84 11.76
CA THR A 479 14.29 -20.12 12.06
C THR A 479 14.82 -21.27 11.18
N THR A 480 14.98 -21.03 9.87
CA THR A 480 15.55 -22.02 8.93
C THR A 480 17.03 -22.29 9.23
N GLY A 481 17.77 -21.27 9.64
CA GLY A 481 19.17 -21.39 10.08
C GLY A 481 19.31 -22.27 11.32
N VAL A 482 18.48 -22.06 12.36
CA VAL A 482 18.45 -22.90 13.57
C VAL A 482 18.19 -24.37 13.22
N GLN A 483 17.22 -24.65 12.33
CA GLN A 483 16.92 -26.01 11.86
C GLN A 483 18.14 -26.63 11.15
N THR A 484 18.75 -25.89 10.23
CA THR A 484 19.93 -26.33 9.46
C THR A 484 21.13 -26.62 10.36
N ILE A 485 21.40 -25.74 11.33
CA ILE A 485 22.46 -25.87 12.33
C ILE A 485 22.26 -27.11 13.20
N THR A 486 21.03 -27.29 13.72
CA THR A 486 20.70 -28.41 14.61
C THR A 486 20.83 -29.76 13.90
N ALA A 487 20.46 -29.83 12.62
CA ALA A 487 20.54 -31.05 11.81
C ALA A 487 21.97 -31.50 11.44
N VAL A 488 23.02 -30.73 11.77
CA VAL A 488 24.41 -31.13 11.51
C VAL A 488 24.89 -32.23 12.45
N HIS A 489 24.40 -32.27 13.69
CA HIS A 489 24.70 -33.39 14.59
C HIS A 489 24.00 -34.65 14.09
N GLN A 490 24.77 -35.70 13.88
CA GLN A 490 24.29 -37.02 13.51
C GLN A 490 25.04 -38.06 14.33
N ALA A 491 24.33 -38.95 15.00
CA ALA A 491 24.97 -40.02 15.79
C ALA A 491 25.75 -40.99 14.91
N GLY A 492 26.79 -41.60 15.47
CA GLY A 492 27.55 -42.67 14.84
C GLY A 492 26.84 -44.03 14.91
N GLU A 493 27.52 -45.08 14.45
CA GLU A 493 27.09 -46.46 14.70
C GLU A 493 27.05 -46.74 16.22
N ASP A 494 26.13 -47.58 16.69
CA ASP A 494 26.02 -47.94 18.10
C ASP A 494 27.38 -48.41 18.66
N LEU A 495 27.79 -47.85 19.80
CA LEU A 495 29.08 -48.12 20.43
C LEU A 495 29.31 -49.62 20.71
N SER A 496 28.26 -50.39 20.99
CA SER A 496 28.33 -51.85 21.18
C SER A 496 28.69 -52.58 19.87
N VAL A 497 28.17 -52.11 18.73
CA VAL A 497 28.46 -52.63 17.40
C VAL A 497 29.87 -52.23 16.97
N GLN A 498 30.27 -50.97 17.18
CA GLN A 498 31.64 -50.52 16.92
C GLN A 498 32.68 -51.31 17.72
N LYS A 499 32.47 -51.51 19.03
CA LYS A 499 33.35 -52.34 19.87
C LYS A 499 33.48 -53.77 19.33
N LYS A 500 32.37 -54.40 18.95
CA LYS A 500 32.35 -55.74 18.35
C LYS A 500 33.12 -55.79 17.02
N ASN A 501 32.94 -54.80 16.16
CA ASN A 501 33.63 -54.69 14.87
C ASN A 501 35.14 -54.49 15.06
N LEU A 502 35.56 -53.65 16.01
CA LEU A 502 36.97 -53.44 16.35
C LEU A 502 37.63 -54.71 16.92
N ILE A 503 36.94 -55.44 17.82
CA ILE A 503 37.42 -56.72 18.36
C ILE A 503 37.60 -57.74 17.22
N ALA A 504 36.61 -57.90 16.33
CA ALA A 504 36.70 -58.83 15.21
C ALA A 504 37.86 -58.50 14.25
N ASN A 505 38.14 -57.21 14.03
CA ASN A 505 39.26 -56.76 13.21
C ASN A 505 40.62 -57.13 13.83
N ILE A 506 40.80 -56.96 15.14
CA ILE A 506 42.03 -57.38 15.86
C ILE A 506 42.19 -58.89 15.76
N GLN A 507 41.15 -59.66 16.10
CA GLN A 507 41.18 -61.12 16.04
C GLN A 507 41.55 -61.65 14.64
N GLN A 508 41.05 -61.01 13.58
CA GLN A 508 41.38 -61.37 12.20
C GLN A 508 42.80 -60.93 11.78
N ALA A 509 43.28 -59.77 12.24
CA ALA A 509 44.66 -59.34 12.03
C ALA A 509 45.66 -60.28 12.73
N ASP A 510 45.41 -60.60 14.00
CA ASP A 510 46.24 -61.45 14.83
C ASP A 510 46.24 -62.90 14.35
N LYS A 511 45.09 -63.44 13.92
CA LYS A 511 45.03 -64.74 13.22
C LYS A 511 45.90 -64.76 11.96
N SER A 512 45.89 -63.66 11.19
CA SER A 512 46.70 -63.52 9.97
C SER A 512 48.20 -63.39 10.28
N LEU A 513 48.55 -62.82 11.44
CA LEU A 513 49.93 -62.67 11.90
C LEU A 513 50.49 -63.97 12.50
N LYS A 514 49.71 -64.66 13.33
CA LYS A 514 50.02 -66.00 13.87
C LYS A 514 50.28 -67.00 12.74
N ALA A 515 49.50 -66.93 11.65
CA ALA A 515 49.73 -67.72 10.44
C ALA A 515 51.06 -67.40 9.72
N LYS A 516 51.53 -66.14 9.72
CA LYS A 516 52.87 -65.78 9.19
C LYS A 516 53.98 -66.37 10.07
N ILE A 517 53.85 -66.28 11.40
CA ILE A 517 54.79 -66.87 12.36
C ILE A 517 54.88 -68.39 12.17
N ASP A 518 53.74 -69.07 11.97
CA ASP A 518 53.72 -70.51 11.72
C ASP A 518 54.32 -70.90 10.36
N ALA A 519 54.11 -70.10 9.32
CA ALA A 519 54.69 -70.31 7.99
C ALA A 519 56.20 -69.97 7.89
N ASP A 520 56.75 -69.21 8.84
CA ASP A 520 58.16 -68.81 8.83
C ASP A 520 59.10 -69.99 9.18
N ASN A 521 59.78 -70.55 8.18
CA ASN A 521 60.70 -71.68 8.36
C ASN A 521 62.06 -71.30 8.99
N THR A 522 62.30 -70.02 9.30
CA THR A 522 63.54 -69.55 9.97
C THR A 522 63.38 -69.42 11.49
N LEU A 523 62.15 -69.39 12.01
CA LEU A 523 61.88 -69.33 13.44
C LEU A 523 61.87 -70.73 14.08
N SER A 524 62.57 -70.88 15.21
CA SER A 524 62.48 -72.09 16.03
C SER A 524 61.11 -72.21 16.71
N GLN A 525 60.72 -73.44 17.07
CA GLN A 525 59.42 -73.71 17.71
C GLN A 525 59.22 -72.88 19.00
N ALA A 526 60.27 -72.65 19.78
CA ALA A 526 60.22 -71.81 20.98
C ALA A 526 59.93 -70.34 20.65
N GLN A 527 60.57 -69.78 19.62
CA GLN A 527 60.33 -68.40 19.17
C GLN A 527 58.92 -68.25 18.58
N LYS A 528 58.42 -69.25 17.84
CA LYS A 528 57.04 -69.26 17.33
C LYS A 528 56.01 -69.27 18.45
N ILE A 529 56.24 -70.06 19.50
CA ILE A 529 55.39 -70.06 20.70
C ILE A 529 55.43 -68.70 21.39
N GLN A 530 56.62 -68.14 21.63
CA GLN A 530 56.79 -66.87 22.33
C GLN A 530 56.14 -65.68 21.58
N GLN A 531 56.35 -65.56 20.27
CA GLN A 531 55.73 -64.48 19.48
C GLN A 531 54.21 -64.60 19.46
N LYS A 532 53.66 -65.80 19.27
CA LYS A 532 52.19 -66.00 19.28
C LYS A 532 51.59 -65.72 20.66
N GLN A 533 52.22 -66.18 21.74
CA GLN A 533 51.77 -65.93 23.11
C GLN A 533 51.79 -64.44 23.48
N GLN A 534 52.74 -63.66 22.96
CA GLN A 534 52.75 -62.21 23.13
C GLN A 534 51.59 -61.53 22.37
N ILE A 535 51.26 -62.01 21.16
CA ILE A 535 50.07 -61.55 20.42
C ILE A 535 48.80 -61.91 21.20
N ASP A 536 48.64 -63.17 21.66
CA ASP A 536 47.50 -63.62 22.47
C ASP A 536 47.30 -62.74 23.74
N THR A 537 48.41 -62.34 24.38
CA THR A 537 48.40 -61.48 25.57
C THR A 537 47.93 -60.05 25.24
N ASN A 538 48.44 -59.49 24.15
CA ASN A 538 48.07 -58.15 23.68
C ASN A 538 46.59 -58.13 23.22
N GLU A 539 46.15 -59.15 22.48
CA GLU A 539 44.78 -59.35 22.02
C GLU A 539 43.80 -59.39 23.21
N GLY A 540 44.08 -60.21 24.24
CA GLY A 540 43.26 -60.27 25.45
C GLY A 540 43.20 -58.95 26.24
N THR A 541 44.33 -58.23 26.30
CA THR A 541 44.39 -56.90 26.92
C THR A 541 43.53 -55.89 26.15
N ALA A 542 43.62 -55.90 24.81
CA ALA A 542 42.88 -55.01 23.93
C ALA A 542 41.38 -55.25 23.96
N ILE A 543 40.93 -56.51 23.92
CA ILE A 543 39.51 -56.89 24.03
C ILE A 543 38.93 -56.36 25.34
N ASN A 544 39.63 -56.56 26.47
CA ASN A 544 39.20 -56.05 27.77
C ASN A 544 39.18 -54.51 27.83
N GLY A 545 40.14 -53.83 27.21
CA GLY A 545 40.16 -52.37 27.10
C GLY A 545 39.01 -51.82 26.24
N ILE A 546 38.79 -52.40 25.07
CA ILE A 546 37.74 -51.98 24.12
C ILE A 546 36.34 -52.20 24.71
N ASN A 547 36.11 -53.32 25.42
CA ASN A 547 34.86 -53.55 26.13
C ASN A 547 34.60 -52.45 27.20
N GLN A 548 35.64 -52.02 27.92
CA GLN A 548 35.56 -50.98 28.97
C GLN A 548 35.57 -49.53 28.45
N ALA A 549 35.96 -49.28 27.19
CA ALA A 549 36.04 -47.92 26.64
C ALA A 549 34.69 -47.18 26.72
N ALA A 550 34.71 -45.93 27.20
CA ALA A 550 33.49 -45.13 27.39
C ALA A 550 32.88 -44.63 26.06
N ASP A 551 33.70 -44.51 25.03
CA ASP A 551 33.37 -43.90 23.74
C ASP A 551 34.08 -44.60 22.57
N ALA A 552 33.61 -44.32 21.35
CA ALA A 552 34.08 -44.93 20.11
C ALA A 552 35.53 -44.54 19.76
N ASP A 553 35.96 -43.33 20.10
CA ASP A 553 37.31 -42.83 19.80
C ASP A 553 38.37 -43.52 20.66
N SER A 554 38.07 -43.67 21.96
CA SER A 554 38.86 -44.44 22.92
C SER A 554 38.94 -45.93 22.52
N ALA A 555 37.82 -46.53 22.11
CA ALA A 555 37.79 -47.90 21.61
C ALA A 555 38.66 -48.07 20.34
N LYS A 556 38.53 -47.15 19.38
CA LYS A 556 39.30 -47.16 18.13
C LYS A 556 40.80 -46.97 18.40
N LYS A 557 41.19 -46.03 19.26
CA LYS A 557 42.60 -45.79 19.66
C LYS A 557 43.24 -47.03 20.29
N LEU A 558 42.51 -47.77 21.13
CA LEU A 558 42.98 -49.04 21.70
C LEU A 558 43.17 -50.11 20.62
N ALA A 559 42.25 -50.20 19.64
CA ALA A 559 42.35 -51.15 18.55
C ALA A 559 43.50 -50.83 17.58
N ASP A 560 43.63 -49.57 17.15
CA ASP A 560 44.70 -49.11 16.26
C ASP A 560 46.08 -49.28 16.90
N SER A 561 46.19 -48.97 18.21
CA SER A 561 47.42 -49.17 18.99
C SER A 561 47.78 -50.65 19.12
N THR A 562 46.80 -51.52 19.39
CA THR A 562 47.01 -52.98 19.47
C THR A 562 47.43 -53.57 18.14
N ASN A 563 46.72 -53.26 17.05
CA ASN A 563 47.08 -53.73 15.70
C ASN A 563 48.49 -53.26 15.32
N SER A 564 48.85 -52.02 15.67
CA SER A 564 50.20 -51.47 15.47
C SER A 564 51.23 -52.25 16.28
N ALA A 565 51.01 -52.45 17.58
CA ALA A 565 51.93 -53.18 18.46
C ALA A 565 52.12 -54.65 18.01
N ASN A 566 51.02 -55.36 17.74
CA ASN A 566 51.06 -56.75 17.29
C ASN A 566 51.79 -56.89 15.95
N SER A 567 51.61 -55.96 15.01
CA SER A 567 52.36 -55.97 13.74
C SER A 567 53.89 -56.01 13.89
N GLN A 568 54.42 -55.54 15.03
CA GLN A 568 55.85 -55.54 15.35
C GLN A 568 56.31 -56.77 16.16
N VAL A 569 55.39 -57.62 16.65
CA VAL A 569 55.72 -58.85 17.40
C VAL A 569 56.22 -59.96 16.47
N TYR A 570 55.80 -59.97 15.21
CA TYR A 570 56.40 -60.85 14.20
C TYR A 570 57.78 -60.30 13.81
N VAL A 571 58.82 -60.96 14.34
CA VAL A 571 60.22 -60.74 13.94
C VAL A 571 60.68 -62.01 13.23
N PRO A 572 61.06 -61.96 11.94
CA PRO A 572 61.57 -63.12 11.22
C PRO A 572 62.81 -63.74 11.90
N GLY A 573 62.99 -65.04 11.73
CA GLY A 573 64.18 -65.74 12.22
C GLY A 573 65.43 -65.44 11.37
N THR A 574 66.58 -65.89 11.87
CA THR A 574 67.82 -65.84 11.08
C THR A 574 67.78 -66.93 10.02
N PRO A 575 68.07 -66.65 8.74
CA PRO A 575 68.15 -67.66 7.69
C PRO A 575 69.09 -68.83 8.07
N LEU A 576 68.70 -70.04 7.66
CA LEU A 576 69.37 -71.29 8.06
C LEU A 576 70.40 -71.78 7.02
N ASP A 577 71.17 -70.86 6.45
CA ASP A 577 72.26 -71.16 5.50
C ASP A 577 73.37 -72.06 6.10
N GLY A 578 73.50 -72.10 7.43
CA GLY A 578 74.37 -73.06 8.13
C GLY A 578 73.91 -74.53 8.16
N GLN A 579 72.61 -74.85 7.98
CA GLN A 579 72.10 -76.21 8.28
C GLN A 579 72.46 -77.29 7.24
N ASN A 580 72.88 -76.93 6.02
CA ASN A 580 73.34 -77.92 5.05
C ASN A 580 74.68 -78.59 5.46
N GLY A 581 75.54 -77.90 6.22
CA GLY A 581 76.85 -78.43 6.62
C GLY A 581 76.79 -79.59 7.61
N GLN A 582 75.91 -79.51 8.61
CA GLN A 582 75.78 -80.54 9.65
C GLN A 582 75.20 -81.86 9.11
N ARG A 583 74.32 -81.80 8.10
CA ARG A 583 73.79 -83.01 7.44
C ARG A 583 74.90 -83.77 6.68
N ALA A 584 75.82 -83.06 6.02
CA ALA A 584 76.97 -83.66 5.35
C ALA A 584 77.95 -84.32 6.33
N ALA A 585 78.17 -83.72 7.49
CA ALA A 585 79.05 -84.28 8.53
C ALA A 585 78.55 -85.63 9.07
N LEU A 586 77.23 -85.76 9.35
CA LEU A 586 76.64 -87.04 9.75
C LEU A 586 76.71 -88.09 8.63
N GLN A 587 76.44 -87.71 7.38
CA GLN A 587 76.53 -88.60 6.21
C GLN A 587 77.94 -89.23 6.10
N ASN A 588 78.98 -88.43 6.29
CA ASN A 588 80.37 -88.87 6.22
C ASN A 588 80.76 -89.79 7.41
N GLN A 589 80.27 -89.52 8.62
CA GLN A 589 80.51 -90.42 9.77
C GLN A 589 79.80 -91.78 9.63
N ILE A 590 78.59 -91.80 9.06
CA ILE A 590 77.87 -93.05 8.76
C ILE A 590 78.63 -93.86 7.71
N THR A 591 79.12 -93.19 6.66
CA THR A 591 79.96 -93.82 5.61
C THR A 591 81.24 -94.43 6.22
N ALA A 592 81.97 -93.67 7.03
CA ALA A 592 83.20 -94.14 7.68
C ALA A 592 82.98 -95.35 8.60
N LYS A 593 81.91 -95.35 9.41
CA LYS A 593 81.58 -96.50 10.27
C LYS A 593 81.11 -97.72 9.49
N SER A 594 80.41 -97.55 8.36
CA SER A 594 80.01 -98.68 7.51
C SER A 594 81.21 -99.44 6.94
N GLN A 595 82.28 -98.74 6.54
CA GLN A 595 83.50 -99.36 6.02
C GLN A 595 84.27 -100.14 7.10
N ALA A 596 84.31 -99.64 8.35
CA ALA A 596 84.93 -100.35 9.47
C ALA A 596 84.23 -101.68 9.79
N VAL A 597 82.89 -101.74 9.71
CA VAL A 597 82.11 -102.97 9.95
C VAL A 597 82.34 -104.01 8.85
N VAL A 598 82.54 -103.59 7.59
CA VAL A 598 82.88 -104.51 6.49
C VAL A 598 84.28 -105.13 6.70
N GLN A 599 85.27 -104.36 7.16
CA GLN A 599 86.60 -104.88 7.45
C GLN A 599 86.62 -105.88 8.63
N ALA A 600 85.86 -105.62 9.70
CA ALA A 600 85.80 -106.51 10.86
C ALA A 600 85.24 -107.91 10.53
N ASN A 601 84.21 -107.99 9.69
CA ASN A 601 83.59 -109.28 9.35
C ASN A 601 84.46 -110.15 8.43
N ALA A 602 85.20 -109.53 7.50
CA ALA A 602 86.08 -110.25 6.58
C ALA A 602 87.21 -111.06 7.27
N GLN A 603 87.56 -110.72 8.52
CA GLN A 603 88.57 -111.44 9.31
C GLN A 603 88.01 -112.70 10.01
N ASN A 604 86.72 -112.72 10.35
CA ASN A 604 86.16 -113.76 11.23
C ASN A 604 85.81 -115.06 10.47
N SER A 605 85.52 -114.98 9.17
CA SER A 605 85.17 -116.16 8.35
C SER A 605 86.37 -116.90 7.74
N ALA A 606 87.61 -116.55 8.09
CA ALA A 606 88.80 -117.31 7.68
C ALA A 606 89.21 -118.40 8.69
N ALA A 607 88.64 -118.41 9.91
CA ALA A 607 89.07 -119.31 10.99
C ALA A 607 88.35 -120.66 11.02
N ASN A 608 87.11 -120.76 10.52
CA ASN A 608 86.21 -121.89 10.77
C ASN A 608 86.24 -123.01 9.70
N ALA A 609 87.12 -122.93 8.70
CA ALA A 609 87.09 -123.82 7.52
C ALA A 609 88.18 -124.92 7.50
N ALA A 610 89.06 -124.99 8.50
CA ALA A 610 90.31 -125.76 8.41
C ALA A 610 90.49 -126.88 9.47
N GLN A 611 89.46 -127.25 10.23
CA GLN A 611 89.58 -128.22 11.33
C GLN A 611 88.53 -129.36 11.35
N ALA A 612 87.98 -129.72 10.18
CA ALA A 612 87.04 -130.85 10.06
C ALA A 612 87.20 -131.63 8.73
N ASN A 613 88.21 -132.52 8.67
CA ASN A 613 88.25 -133.82 7.95
C ASN A 613 89.61 -134.14 7.31
N GLN A 614 90.48 -134.87 8.02
CA GLN A 614 91.16 -136.11 7.55
C GLN A 614 92.17 -136.63 8.60
N GLN A 615 92.29 -137.97 8.70
CA GLN A 615 93.24 -138.74 9.53
C GLN A 615 93.08 -138.55 11.05
N GLU A 616 92.82 -139.56 11.89
CA GLU A 616 92.76 -141.03 11.70
C GLU A 616 94.11 -141.70 11.37
N ALA A 617 95.09 -141.50 12.26
CA ALA A 617 96.20 -142.43 12.49
C ALA A 617 96.70 -142.35 13.95
N ALA A 618 97.39 -143.39 14.41
CA ALA A 618 97.72 -143.71 15.80
C ALA A 618 98.38 -142.62 16.68
N ARG A 619 98.07 -142.72 17.99
CA ARG A 619 98.75 -142.07 19.14
C ARG A 619 100.29 -142.11 19.02
N HIS A 620 100.98 -141.01 19.34
CA HIS A 620 101.80 -140.92 20.57
C HIS A 620 102.35 -139.51 20.87
N ASP A 621 102.62 -139.32 22.17
CA ASP A 621 103.57 -138.44 22.88
C ASP A 621 104.54 -137.50 22.10
N GLY A 622 104.68 -136.26 22.63
CA GLY A 622 105.90 -135.44 22.53
C GLY A 622 105.99 -134.35 21.44
N GLY A 623 106.69 -133.26 21.75
CA GLY A 623 107.24 -132.30 20.76
C GLY A 623 106.79 -130.84 20.92
N ASP A 624 107.72 -129.89 20.79
CA ASP A 624 107.52 -128.44 20.96
C ASP A 624 108.05 -127.63 19.76
N ALA A 625 107.64 -126.35 19.68
CA ALA A 625 108.29 -125.21 18.99
C ALA A 625 108.16 -124.98 17.45
N GLN A 626 107.53 -123.82 17.15
CA GLN A 626 107.82 -122.80 16.11
C GLN A 626 107.34 -122.89 14.63
N LYS A 627 106.50 -121.88 14.32
CA LYS A 627 106.57 -120.89 13.19
C LYS A 627 105.80 -121.07 11.85
N THR A 628 105.09 -119.96 11.55
CA THR A 628 104.82 -119.29 10.24
C THR A 628 103.74 -119.76 9.24
N SER A 629 102.63 -119.00 9.26
CA SER A 629 101.98 -118.28 8.12
C SER A 629 100.98 -118.95 7.14
N SER A 630 99.84 -118.25 6.94
CA SER A 630 99.12 -117.99 5.66
C SER A 630 97.65 -118.48 5.48
N GLN A 631 96.72 -117.60 5.86
CA GLN A 631 95.65 -116.98 5.01
C GLN A 631 94.57 -117.83 4.26
N ALA A 632 93.32 -117.31 4.34
CA ALA A 632 92.19 -117.31 3.36
C ALA A 632 91.04 -118.35 3.47
N THR A 633 89.75 -118.02 3.17
CA THR A 633 88.89 -116.83 3.42
C THR A 633 87.39 -117.20 3.22
N ILE A 634 86.47 -116.33 3.68
CA ILE A 634 85.09 -116.05 3.19
C ILE A 634 83.91 -116.86 3.78
N ASN A 635 82.68 -116.30 3.91
CA ASN A 635 82.19 -114.99 4.43
C ASN A 635 80.64 -114.98 4.43
N GLN A 636 80.05 -113.94 5.04
CA GLN A 636 78.81 -113.25 4.59
C GLN A 636 77.54 -114.10 4.33
N ASN A 637 76.64 -114.17 5.33
CA ASN A 637 75.21 -114.45 5.12
C ASN A 637 74.30 -113.98 6.28
N ILE A 638 74.84 -113.79 7.50
CA ILE A 638 74.05 -113.40 8.70
C ILE A 638 73.82 -111.87 8.81
N ILE A 639 74.33 -111.08 7.86
CA ILE A 639 74.33 -109.60 7.92
C ILE A 639 73.25 -108.96 7.01
N ASP A 640 72.78 -109.66 5.98
CA ASP A 640 72.04 -109.04 4.88
C ASP A 640 70.49 -109.03 5.03
N ASP A 641 69.91 -109.97 5.78
CA ASP A 641 68.45 -109.99 6.02
C ASP A 641 67.96 -108.77 6.81
N GLY A 642 68.78 -108.27 7.75
CA GLY A 642 68.51 -107.04 8.49
C GLY A 642 68.52 -105.77 7.61
N ILE A 643 69.03 -105.85 6.38
CA ILE A 643 69.12 -104.75 5.42
C ILE A 643 68.00 -104.83 4.35
N GLN A 644 67.46 -106.02 4.07
CA GLN A 644 66.34 -106.18 3.12
C GLN A 644 65.01 -105.61 3.67
N LEU A 645 64.77 -105.70 4.97
CA LEU A 645 63.56 -105.14 5.59
C LEU A 645 63.48 -103.59 5.41
N ALA A 646 64.62 -102.92 5.22
CA ALA A 646 64.70 -101.50 4.91
C ALA A 646 64.54 -101.15 3.41
N LYS A 647 64.34 -102.15 2.52
CA LYS A 647 64.22 -101.95 1.06
C LYS A 647 62.84 -102.26 0.48
N GLN A 648 61.99 -103.03 1.14
CA GLN A 648 60.62 -103.28 0.66
C GLN A 648 59.64 -102.12 0.96
N ILE A 649 60.01 -101.16 1.81
CA ILE A 649 59.23 -99.91 2.01
C ILE A 649 59.54 -98.89 0.88
N LYS A 650 59.43 -99.30 -0.40
CA LYS A 650 59.46 -98.37 -1.54
C LYS A 650 58.75 -98.92 -2.79
N SER A 651 57.75 -98.16 -3.25
CA SER A 651 56.90 -98.34 -4.45
C SER A 651 55.82 -99.44 -4.37
N GLY A 652 54.55 -99.06 -4.64
CA GLY A 652 53.41 -99.99 -4.58
C GLY A 652 52.00 -99.38 -4.33
N LEU A 653 51.75 -98.10 -4.66
CA LEU A 653 50.37 -97.56 -4.69
C LEU A 653 49.61 -98.15 -5.90
N PRO A 654 48.31 -98.51 -5.76
CA PRO A 654 47.28 -97.49 -6.01
C PRO A 654 45.95 -97.59 -5.21
N LEU A 655 45.39 -96.41 -4.90
CA LEU A 655 43.97 -95.99 -5.02
C LEU A 655 42.81 -96.88 -4.47
N VAL A 656 42.04 -96.30 -3.53
CA VAL A 656 40.53 -96.31 -3.47
C VAL A 656 39.85 -97.68 -3.23
N THR A 657 39.05 -97.93 -2.18
CA THR A 657 38.45 -97.09 -1.11
C THR A 657 38.18 -97.93 0.15
N ASP A 658 38.15 -97.28 1.31
CA ASP A 658 37.76 -97.79 2.65
C ASP A 658 38.28 -99.18 3.07
N ALA A 659 39.30 -99.19 3.93
CA ALA A 659 39.96 -100.39 4.44
C ALA A 659 40.01 -100.44 5.98
N HIS A 660 39.20 -99.66 6.69
CA HIS A 660 39.24 -99.54 8.16
C HIS A 660 38.95 -100.85 8.92
N TYR A 661 38.53 -101.91 8.24
CA TYR A 661 38.19 -103.21 8.81
C TYR A 661 39.31 -104.26 8.74
N GLN A 662 40.19 -104.22 7.73
CA GLN A 662 41.11 -105.34 7.44
C GLN A 662 42.36 -105.36 8.33
N LEU A 663 43.05 -104.22 8.50
CA LEU A 663 44.35 -104.18 9.19
C LEU A 663 44.28 -104.69 10.65
N ALA A 664 43.13 -104.52 11.31
CA ALA A 664 42.93 -105.01 12.67
C ALA A 664 42.76 -106.55 12.73
N VAL A 665 42.16 -107.15 11.71
CA VAL A 665 42.00 -108.61 11.59
C VAL A 665 43.37 -109.28 11.40
N ASP A 666 44.24 -108.72 10.56
CA ASP A 666 45.62 -109.21 10.38
C ASP A 666 46.45 -109.16 11.68
N GLN A 667 46.25 -108.12 12.51
CA GLN A 667 46.89 -108.02 13.83
C GLN A 667 46.36 -109.06 14.82
N ALA A 668 45.05 -109.32 14.84
CA ALA A 668 44.45 -110.37 15.68
C ALA A 668 44.97 -111.76 15.27
N LEU A 669 45.03 -112.05 13.96
CA LEU A 669 45.52 -113.31 13.42
C LEU A 669 47.00 -113.56 13.77
N SER A 670 47.82 -112.51 13.71
CA SER A 670 49.24 -112.57 14.08
C SER A 670 49.45 -112.95 15.55
N GLN A 671 48.61 -112.46 16.47
CA GLN A 671 48.71 -112.83 17.89
C GLN A 671 48.20 -114.24 18.18
N LEU A 672 47.16 -114.72 17.48
CA LEU A 672 46.71 -116.12 17.57
C LEU A 672 47.85 -117.08 17.18
N ILE A 673 48.55 -116.81 16.08
CA ILE A 673 49.66 -117.65 15.59
C ILE A 673 50.79 -117.74 16.64
N LEU A 674 51.17 -116.62 17.27
CA LEU A 674 52.24 -116.62 18.27
C LEU A 674 51.80 -117.25 19.61
N ALA A 675 50.52 -117.14 19.98
CA ALA A 675 49.97 -117.82 21.15
C ALA A 675 49.92 -119.34 20.94
N LEU A 676 49.47 -119.81 19.78
CA LEU A 676 49.49 -121.23 19.40
C LEU A 676 50.93 -121.79 19.35
N ALA A 677 51.89 -121.01 18.85
CA ALA A 677 53.31 -121.41 18.82
C ALA A 677 53.95 -121.60 20.20
N ASN A 678 53.31 -121.13 21.27
CA ASN A 678 53.78 -121.27 22.66
C ASN A 678 52.87 -122.11 23.56
N ALA A 679 51.74 -122.61 23.03
CA ALA A 679 50.79 -123.44 23.78
C ALA A 679 51.40 -124.83 24.10
N LYS A 680 51.24 -125.31 25.34
CA LYS A 680 51.81 -126.60 25.81
C LYS A 680 50.79 -127.56 26.39
N THR A 681 49.55 -127.12 26.55
CA THR A 681 48.40 -127.93 26.99
C THR A 681 47.15 -127.56 26.18
N GLN A 682 46.13 -128.42 26.16
CA GLN A 682 44.84 -128.09 25.53
C GLN A 682 44.25 -126.80 26.11
N ALA A 683 44.38 -126.57 27.42
CA ALA A 683 43.91 -125.35 28.08
C ALA A 683 44.66 -124.07 27.65
N ASP A 684 45.87 -124.18 27.10
CA ASP A 684 46.58 -123.05 26.50
C ASP A 684 46.10 -122.79 25.05
N VAL A 685 45.73 -123.84 24.32
CA VAL A 685 45.08 -123.73 22.99
C VAL A 685 43.70 -123.08 23.14
N ASP A 686 42.88 -123.55 24.08
CA ASP A 686 41.56 -122.99 24.38
C ASP A 686 41.67 -121.51 24.81
N ARG A 687 42.70 -121.15 25.59
CA ARG A 687 42.99 -119.76 25.98
C ARG A 687 43.47 -118.90 24.81
N ALA A 688 44.26 -119.45 23.87
CA ALA A 688 44.69 -118.76 22.66
C ALA A 688 43.50 -118.41 21.76
N TYR A 689 42.57 -119.36 21.56
CA TYR A 689 41.34 -119.10 20.80
C TYR A 689 40.40 -118.12 21.52
N ALA A 690 40.26 -118.20 22.84
CA ALA A 690 39.43 -117.25 23.61
C ALA A 690 39.90 -115.79 23.48
N ASN A 691 41.22 -115.54 23.54
CA ASN A 691 41.78 -114.20 23.33
C ASN A 691 41.61 -113.70 21.88
N TYR A 692 41.68 -114.59 20.90
CA TYR A 692 41.43 -114.26 19.50
C TYR A 692 39.96 -113.89 19.25
N GLU A 693 39.00 -114.65 19.78
CA GLU A 693 37.58 -114.28 19.71
C GLU A 693 37.30 -112.92 20.36
N GLN A 694 37.91 -112.64 21.53
CA GLN A 694 37.71 -111.37 22.20
C GLN A 694 38.24 -110.20 21.35
N THR A 695 39.43 -110.35 20.77
CA THR A 695 40.03 -109.34 19.88
C THR A 695 39.12 -109.07 18.67
N LEU A 696 38.55 -110.11 18.05
CA LEU A 696 37.59 -109.95 16.95
C LEU A 696 36.28 -109.28 17.38
N ARG A 697 35.78 -109.55 18.59
CA ARG A 697 34.58 -108.87 19.14
C ARG A 697 34.81 -107.37 19.31
N ASP A 698 35.97 -106.97 19.83
CA ASP A 698 36.29 -105.55 20.03
C ASP A 698 36.50 -104.80 18.70
N ILE A 699 37.03 -105.46 17.67
CA ILE A 699 37.13 -104.94 16.29
C ILE A 699 35.73 -104.72 15.68
N LEU A 700 34.83 -105.71 15.79
CA LEU A 700 33.43 -105.59 15.34
C LEU A 700 32.69 -104.43 16.04
N ALA A 701 32.97 -104.20 17.33
CA ALA A 701 32.34 -103.15 18.11
C ALA A 701 32.75 -101.75 17.64
N GLN A 702 34.03 -101.53 17.35
CA GLN A 702 34.50 -100.24 16.83
C GLN A 702 33.97 -99.95 15.42
N ALA A 703 33.93 -100.96 14.54
CA ALA A 703 33.44 -100.79 13.17
C ALA A 703 31.93 -100.44 13.12
N ASN A 704 31.08 -101.14 13.90
CA ASN A 704 29.63 -101.01 13.80
C ASN A 704 29.06 -99.67 14.32
N GLN A 705 29.81 -98.90 15.12
CA GLN A 705 29.32 -97.61 15.62
C GLN A 705 29.80 -96.40 14.80
N ALA A 706 30.84 -96.57 13.97
CA ALA A 706 31.29 -95.55 13.01
C ALA A 706 30.53 -95.59 11.68
N THR A 707 30.10 -96.77 11.23
CA THR A 707 29.39 -96.95 9.94
C THR A 707 27.92 -96.52 9.98
N LYS A 708 27.31 -96.35 11.15
CA LYS A 708 25.93 -95.84 11.28
C LYS A 708 25.88 -94.31 11.33
N ASN A 709 26.40 -93.69 10.28
CA ASN A 709 26.35 -92.25 10.07
C ASN A 709 24.91 -91.72 9.86
N GLN A 710 24.74 -90.46 10.26
CA GLN A 710 24.05 -89.39 9.51
C GLN A 710 23.23 -89.79 8.26
N SER A 711 21.94 -90.15 8.42
CA SER A 711 20.89 -89.81 7.43
C SER A 711 19.46 -90.07 7.92
N GLY A 712 18.83 -89.07 8.53
CA GLY A 712 17.37 -88.93 8.61
C GLY A 712 16.57 -90.05 9.30
N SER A 713 15.35 -90.23 8.81
CA SER A 713 14.39 -91.26 9.23
C SER A 713 14.69 -92.62 8.59
N THR A 714 14.11 -93.69 9.17
CA THR A 714 14.24 -95.10 8.72
C THR A 714 15.65 -95.73 8.95
N PRO A 715 15.76 -97.07 9.15
CA PRO A 715 16.30 -97.54 10.44
C PRO A 715 17.44 -98.57 10.36
N GLY A 716 18.01 -98.95 11.53
CA GLY A 716 19.02 -100.02 11.65
C GLY A 716 19.61 -100.13 13.06
N VAL A 717 19.13 -101.08 13.86
CA VAL A 717 19.43 -101.25 15.31
C VAL A 717 20.84 -101.83 15.55
N LEU A 718 21.59 -101.38 16.58
CA LEU A 718 22.15 -102.22 17.69
C LEU A 718 23.06 -101.45 18.70
N ARG A 719 23.49 -102.14 19.78
CA ARG A 719 24.17 -101.59 20.97
C ARG A 719 24.89 -102.68 21.79
N LEU A 720 26.14 -102.45 22.27
CA LEU A 720 26.93 -103.26 23.26
C LEU A 720 27.30 -104.71 22.83
N PRO A 721 28.11 -105.50 23.62
CA PRO A 721 29.06 -105.21 24.72
C PRO A 721 30.51 -105.74 24.39
N GLY A 722 31.56 -105.70 25.24
CA GLY A 722 31.74 -105.14 26.60
C GLY A 722 32.18 -106.14 27.70
N GLN A 723 33.49 -106.29 27.97
CA GLN A 723 34.14 -106.98 29.13
C GLN A 723 35.61 -106.48 29.23
N LEU A 724 36.33 -106.26 30.36
CA LEU A 724 36.34 -106.71 31.77
C LEU A 724 36.79 -108.17 31.99
N ALA A 725 37.81 -108.52 32.80
CA ALA A 725 38.75 -107.68 33.59
C ALA A 725 39.99 -108.47 34.13
N ALA A 726 40.93 -107.72 34.75
CA ALA A 726 41.95 -108.11 35.76
C ALA A 726 43.21 -108.92 35.33
N GLY A 727 44.39 -108.71 35.95
CA GLY A 727 44.78 -107.64 36.88
C GLY A 727 46.20 -107.77 37.50
N GLN A 728 46.92 -106.63 37.58
CA GLN A 728 48.09 -106.28 38.42
C GLN A 728 49.36 -107.18 38.44
N THR A 729 50.55 -106.58 38.22
CA THR A 729 51.62 -106.31 39.22
C THR A 729 52.84 -105.64 38.54
N ASP A 730 53.54 -104.75 39.23
CA ASP A 730 54.65 -103.93 38.70
C ASP A 730 56.07 -104.49 38.93
N ILE A 731 57.07 -103.74 38.41
CA ILE A 731 58.50 -103.72 38.79
C ILE A 731 59.39 -104.88 38.31
N ILE A 732 60.20 -104.58 37.28
CA ILE A 732 61.64 -104.91 37.11
C ILE A 732 62.05 -104.37 35.72
N HIS A 733 63.21 -103.79 35.42
CA HIS A 733 64.31 -103.08 36.10
C HIS A 733 65.36 -102.86 34.97
N ASN A 734 66.10 -101.75 34.97
CA ASN A 734 67.37 -101.54 34.24
C ASN A 734 67.58 -102.16 32.83
N ASN A 735 67.41 -101.34 31.79
CA ASN A 735 68.44 -100.92 30.82
C ASN A 735 67.76 -100.28 29.59
N LEU A 736 68.21 -99.16 29.00
CA LEU A 736 69.56 -98.59 29.02
C LEU A 736 69.60 -97.20 29.67
N LYS A 737 70.51 -97.02 30.64
CA LYS A 737 70.83 -95.71 31.24
C LYS A 737 72.35 -95.57 31.34
N THR A 738 72.90 -94.45 30.83
CA THR A 738 74.34 -94.10 30.83
C THR A 738 75.21 -94.97 29.90
N THR A 739 76.09 -94.40 29.08
CA THR A 739 77.48 -94.08 29.50
C THR A 739 78.10 -93.01 28.57
N ILE A 740 78.33 -91.81 29.13
CA ILE A 740 79.61 -91.05 29.18
C ILE A 740 80.38 -90.87 27.84
N ILE A 741 80.45 -89.67 27.22
CA ILE A 741 81.12 -88.40 27.62
C ILE A 741 82.67 -88.49 27.62
N LEU A 742 83.34 -87.90 26.62
CA LEU A 742 84.52 -86.99 26.76
C LEU A 742 85.05 -86.47 25.40
N SER A 743 86.10 -85.64 25.43
CA SER A 743 86.44 -84.62 24.41
C SER A 743 87.92 -84.52 24.03
N ALA A 744 88.22 -84.07 22.80
CA ALA A 744 89.36 -83.20 22.42
C ALA A 744 89.05 -82.56 21.02
N THR A 745 89.35 -81.31 20.61
CA THR A 745 90.55 -80.42 20.67
C THR A 745 91.81 -80.98 19.98
N ALA A 746 92.59 -80.23 19.20
CA ALA A 746 92.42 -78.92 18.54
C ALA A 746 93.55 -78.69 17.49
N ALA A 747 93.41 -77.71 16.57
CA ALA A 747 94.53 -77.03 15.89
C ALA A 747 94.09 -75.72 15.19
N THR A 748 94.97 -74.72 15.16
CA THR A 748 94.83 -73.41 14.45
C THR A 748 95.91 -73.32 13.33
N LEU A 749 96.10 -72.29 12.48
CA LEU A 749 96.31 -70.85 12.74
C LEU A 749 96.47 -70.04 11.42
N SER A 750 96.03 -68.75 11.37
CA SER A 750 96.51 -67.59 10.52
C SER A 750 96.67 -67.70 8.98
N ALA A 751 96.59 -66.67 8.11
CA ALA A 751 96.17 -65.24 8.07
C ALA A 751 96.25 -64.78 6.57
N GLY A 752 95.97 -63.56 6.06
CA GLY A 752 95.45 -62.25 6.54
C GLY A 752 95.87 -61.09 5.59
N LEU A 753 95.29 -59.87 5.74
CA LEU A 753 95.67 -58.57 5.10
C LEU A 753 95.44 -58.41 3.55
N VAL A 754 95.20 -57.22 2.93
CA VAL A 754 94.76 -55.86 3.40
C VAL A 754 94.19 -54.97 2.24
N ALA A 755 93.28 -54.03 2.54
CA ALA A 755 92.88 -52.75 1.84
C ALA A 755 92.47 -52.78 0.32
N THR A 756 91.72 -51.83 -0.29
CA THR A 756 91.57 -50.35 -0.12
C THR A 756 90.17 -49.81 -0.55
N THR A 757 89.88 -48.51 -0.29
CA THR A 757 88.67 -47.73 -0.69
C THR A 757 89.05 -46.61 -1.70
N PRO A 758 88.14 -45.83 -2.37
CA PRO A 758 87.50 -44.63 -1.72
C PRO A 758 86.20 -43.98 -2.35
N HIS A 759 85.69 -42.92 -1.68
CA HIS A 759 84.93 -41.73 -2.17
C HIS A 759 83.49 -41.83 -2.76
N PHE A 760 82.44 -41.27 -2.10
CA PHE A 760 81.82 -39.89 -2.24
C PHE A 760 80.67 -39.80 -3.29
N LYS A 761 79.59 -38.97 -3.21
CA LYS A 761 79.18 -37.85 -2.31
C LYS A 761 77.66 -37.49 -2.49
N ILE A 762 77.00 -36.88 -1.48
CA ILE A 762 75.90 -35.84 -1.58
C ILE A 762 74.49 -36.29 -2.14
N PHE A 763 73.29 -35.81 -1.72
CA PHE A 763 72.82 -34.78 -0.75
C PHE A 763 71.38 -35.05 -0.20
N LYS A 764 71.09 -34.52 1.01
CA LYS A 764 69.87 -33.81 1.54
C LYS A 764 68.39 -34.18 1.16
N ARG A 765 67.33 -33.83 1.93
CA ARG A 765 67.07 -33.45 3.36
C ARG A 765 65.61 -32.92 3.53
N LYS A 766 64.87 -33.31 4.59
CA LYS A 766 63.73 -32.56 5.22
C LYS A 766 62.45 -32.34 4.34
N GLU A 767 61.26 -31.96 4.84
CA GLU A 767 60.69 -31.85 6.21
C GLU A 767 59.15 -32.06 6.18
N ARG A 768 58.50 -31.97 7.36
CA ARG A 768 57.04 -31.99 7.59
C ARG A 768 56.27 -30.94 6.76
N ARG A 769 55.06 -31.29 6.32
CA ARG A 769 53.84 -30.78 6.98
C ARG A 769 52.69 -31.78 6.88
#